data_AF-T4VJ02-F1
#
_entry.id   AF-T4VJ02-F1
#
_cell.length_a   1.000
_cell.length_b   1.000
_cell.length_c   1.000
_cell.angle_alpha   90.00
_cell.angle_beta   90.00
_cell.angle_gamma   90.00
#
_symmetry.space_group_name_H-M   'P 1'
#
loop_
_entity.id
_entity.type
_entity.pdbx_description
1 polymer ?
#
loop_
_entity_poly.entity_id
_entity_poly.type
_entity_poly.pdbx_seq_one_letter_code
_entity_poly.pdbx_strand_id
1 'polypeptide(L)'
;MKKNRLVSFIMVLTMVIITSLGNIEGKSTSYAQEKNNLTIKETTSEAPVNTADNKLLLEQSTEKISDTQLKVNLKIKGNEQDVNIKNTSFENKISDNFEISSDNISVNGIKEKENIKGEVTKSKDSISINLGDISSEEVDLSFEAKLKDNAQKRETESLNLKSEIRYKLENSEQEAIEKFPNTKVTLDKGIEKVNPEAIQAEYKSAPQTTQNTERCQGNKNLEINKSAKSNNNGTYNITLEAKGEGSIENSKKADIVLVIDSSGSMNDKINKVKSAAKNLSKNILNGSNDDQVKISVANFYYNSGKYNVRGGSSDLQTDFTSDLNTINQAIKNIPSGGGTHTQDGIWRAQDMLSSNKSRKDAKKYIVFFSDGLPSESYQWGYTGYDIHVKNAQREYYNYFTGYGAPTQVTIGGIGYNPNPNISTAETIQVNNNPRYKDTKFYSVGLFTNASESEKSQAVNFLKTIQNVVDPSEYKDKYYTQDLNSINGIFNDISNEIKENINASVAKESVIHDIVSKEFNIVDKSWKITDLDGNEIQIPPENIVVSKNSKGEDEITFKIGNIIANKKAGNGKLTGGVKVSFDISTKDSYFGGEKIPTNANAEIKYKDPINGSDKEQVFNKPVVDIPYQMGKVTIRKEIVKKDKNGNWTVAKDSDANRNDRFSISILGNSGSQNHKYTVDLNGNMETSMPFYLRGEKTDISSNKDFSMNYFTEGLYGVEEIVPMNYEKVQVWIDEDTSDNGTKWVKFEEYVNDKENIEKNKARDGKLFIGKDNNNINIKVSNTLVNDMFWQDKVYVENKLKYD
;
A
#
# COMPACT_ATOMS: atom_id res chain seq x y z
N MET A 1 -80.99 9.77 11.98
CA MET A 1 -80.14 9.24 10.90
C MET A 1 -78.84 10.01 10.87
N LYS A 2 -77.74 9.26 11.01
CA LYS A 2 -76.40 9.43 10.42
C LYS A 2 -75.70 10.79 10.44
N LYS A 3 -74.40 10.88 10.71
CA LYS A 3 -73.40 10.10 11.44
C LYS A 3 -72.08 10.83 11.13
N ASN A 4 -71.29 11.08 12.16
CA ASN A 4 -69.86 10.81 12.22
C ASN A 4 -69.04 11.08 10.95
N ARG A 5 -68.29 12.18 10.95
CA ARG A 5 -66.92 12.27 10.44
C ARG A 5 -66.36 13.67 10.72
N LEU A 6 -65.88 13.93 11.93
CA LEU A 6 -64.89 14.99 12.18
C LEU A 6 -64.19 14.92 13.56
N VAL A 7 -64.10 13.73 14.18
CA VAL A 7 -63.45 13.52 15.49
C VAL A 7 -62.39 12.39 15.45
N SER A 8 -61.78 12.11 14.30
CA SER A 8 -60.82 10.97 14.20
C SER A 8 -59.53 11.23 13.41
N PHE A 9 -59.14 12.48 13.17
CA PHE A 9 -57.89 12.77 12.44
C PHE A 9 -56.91 13.72 13.16
N ILE A 10 -57.25 14.20 14.36
CA ILE A 10 -56.35 15.03 15.19
C ILE A 10 -55.88 14.27 16.46
N MET A 11 -56.39 13.05 16.70
CA MET A 11 -55.95 12.16 17.79
C MET A 11 -55.04 11.00 17.33
N VAL A 12 -54.62 10.98 16.06
CA VAL A 12 -53.74 9.92 15.50
C VAL A 12 -52.32 10.44 15.20
N LEU A 13 -52.05 11.75 15.33
CA LEU A 13 -50.73 12.33 15.04
C LEU A 13 -49.90 12.66 16.29
N THR A 14 -50.45 12.53 17.49
CA THR A 14 -49.73 12.69 18.77
C THR A 14 -49.47 11.38 19.49
N MET A 15 -49.81 10.23 18.89
CA MET A 15 -49.62 8.89 19.47
C MET A 15 -48.70 7.98 18.62
N VAL A 16 -47.83 8.56 17.79
CA VAL A 16 -46.83 7.82 16.97
C VAL A 16 -45.39 8.34 17.15
N ILE A 17 -45.14 9.29 18.07
CA ILE A 17 -43.78 9.85 18.29
C ILE A 17 -43.23 9.58 19.71
N ILE A 18 -43.92 8.79 20.56
CA ILE A 18 -43.44 8.45 21.92
C ILE A 18 -43.47 6.93 22.19
N THR A 19 -43.09 6.09 21.23
CA THR A 19 -42.93 4.63 21.46
C THR A 19 -41.68 4.03 20.80
N SER A 20 -40.56 4.74 20.82
CA SER A 20 -39.25 4.13 20.52
C SER A 20 -38.21 4.31 21.64
N LEU A 21 -38.64 4.71 22.84
CA LEU A 21 -37.80 4.83 24.03
C LEU A 21 -38.59 4.27 25.21
N GLY A 22 -38.25 3.05 25.63
CA GLY A 22 -38.79 2.43 26.84
C GLY A 22 -39.17 0.96 26.64
N ASN A 23 -38.63 0.12 27.51
CA ASN A 23 -38.94 -1.29 27.76
C ASN A 23 -38.28 -2.33 26.83
N ILE A 24 -36.98 -2.52 27.01
CA ILE A 24 -36.41 -3.88 26.97
C ILE A 24 -36.60 -4.46 28.37
N GLU A 25 -37.83 -4.91 28.67
CA GLU A 25 -38.05 -5.91 29.71
C GLU A 25 -37.55 -7.25 29.18
N GLY A 26 -36.74 -7.93 29.98
CA GLY A 26 -36.16 -9.23 29.66
C GLY A 26 -37.24 -10.23 29.24
N LYS A 27 -37.20 -10.64 27.98
CA LYS A 27 -37.92 -11.83 27.52
C LYS A 27 -37.07 -13.05 27.75
N SER A 28 -37.68 -14.02 28.41
CA SER A 28 -37.22 -15.37 28.67
C SER A 28 -36.59 -16.03 27.44
N THR A 29 -35.49 -16.74 27.71
CA THR A 29 -34.77 -17.63 26.81
C THR A 29 -35.69 -18.60 26.07
N SER A 30 -35.75 -18.47 24.75
CA SER A 30 -36.00 -19.61 23.86
C SER A 30 -34.66 -20.01 23.27
N TYR A 31 -34.25 -21.25 23.51
CA TYR A 31 -33.02 -21.88 23.02
C TYR A 31 -32.63 -21.39 21.61
N ALA A 32 -31.53 -20.64 21.52
CA ALA A 32 -30.86 -20.43 20.25
C ALA A 32 -30.31 -21.79 19.82
N GLN A 33 -30.75 -22.28 18.66
CA GLN A 33 -30.16 -23.44 18.01
C GLN A 33 -28.64 -23.21 17.90
N GLU A 34 -27.85 -24.17 18.36
CA GLU A 34 -26.40 -24.21 18.12
C GLU A 34 -26.14 -23.92 16.64
N LYS A 35 -25.49 -22.79 16.32
CA LYS A 35 -24.89 -22.60 15.00
C LYS A 35 -23.82 -23.68 14.87
N ASN A 36 -24.00 -24.59 13.91
CA ASN A 36 -23.00 -25.62 13.63
C ASN A 36 -21.74 -24.94 13.08
N ASN A 37 -20.65 -24.91 13.85
CA ASN A 37 -19.32 -24.46 13.42
C ASN A 37 -18.64 -25.51 12.52
N LEU A 38 -19.30 -25.88 11.42
CA LEU A 38 -18.74 -26.78 10.42
C LEU A 38 -17.93 -25.97 9.40
N THR A 39 -16.73 -26.46 9.09
CA THR A 39 -15.88 -25.91 8.04
C THR A 39 -15.55 -26.98 7.01
N ILE A 40 -15.30 -26.52 5.78
CA ILE A 40 -14.81 -27.37 4.70
C ILE A 40 -13.34 -27.68 4.99
N LYS A 41 -13.01 -28.95 5.19
CA LYS A 41 -11.63 -29.38 5.46
C LYS A 41 -10.86 -29.65 4.17
N GLU A 42 -11.45 -30.45 3.29
CA GLU A 42 -10.82 -30.92 2.05
C GLU A 42 -11.88 -31.29 1.01
N THR A 43 -11.47 -31.26 -0.25
CA THR A 43 -12.29 -31.65 -1.41
C THR A 43 -11.48 -32.57 -2.30
N THR A 44 -12.06 -33.71 -2.70
CA THR A 44 -11.39 -34.73 -3.52
C THR A 44 -12.26 -35.06 -4.73
N SER A 45 -11.79 -34.76 -5.93
CA SER A 45 -12.53 -35.01 -7.18
C SER A 45 -12.19 -36.39 -7.76
N GLU A 46 -13.19 -37.08 -8.29
CA GLU A 46 -13.01 -38.35 -9.00
C GLU A 46 -12.28 -38.14 -10.34
N ALA A 47 -11.68 -39.20 -10.86
CA ALA A 47 -10.96 -39.14 -12.13
C ALA A 47 -11.92 -38.79 -13.29
N PRO A 48 -11.44 -38.10 -14.34
CA PRO A 48 -12.19 -37.86 -15.56
C PRO A 48 -12.80 -39.13 -16.15
N VAL A 49 -13.99 -39.00 -16.72
CA VAL A 49 -14.75 -40.13 -17.29
C VAL A 49 -14.99 -39.88 -18.77
N ASN A 50 -14.69 -40.87 -19.61
CA ASN A 50 -15.11 -40.87 -21.01
C ASN A 50 -16.60 -41.22 -21.11
N THR A 51 -17.32 -40.55 -22.00
CA THR A 51 -18.70 -40.94 -22.35
C THR A 51 -18.74 -42.35 -22.94
N ALA A 52 -19.90 -43.00 -22.92
CA ALA A 52 -20.04 -44.39 -23.36
C ALA A 52 -19.67 -44.60 -24.85
N ASP A 53 -19.80 -43.56 -25.67
CA ASP A 53 -19.38 -43.51 -27.07
C ASP A 53 -17.90 -43.13 -27.27
N ASN A 54 -17.19 -42.86 -26.17
CA ASN A 54 -15.79 -42.43 -26.08
C ASN A 54 -15.47 -41.14 -26.84
N LYS A 55 -16.48 -40.30 -27.13
CA LYS A 55 -16.33 -39.05 -27.89
C LYS A 55 -15.99 -37.85 -27.02
N LEU A 56 -16.48 -37.81 -25.79
CA LEU A 56 -16.25 -36.71 -24.86
C LEU A 56 -15.55 -37.21 -23.60
N LEU A 57 -14.68 -36.35 -23.06
CA LEU A 57 -14.10 -36.48 -21.74
C LEU A 57 -14.78 -35.47 -20.80
N LEU A 58 -15.37 -35.97 -19.73
CA LEU A 58 -16.05 -35.17 -18.71
C LEU A 58 -15.18 -35.04 -17.48
N GLU A 59 -14.90 -33.81 -17.06
CA GLU A 59 -14.13 -33.52 -15.84
C GLU A 59 -14.94 -32.67 -14.88
N GLN A 60 -14.77 -32.94 -13.59
CA GLN A 60 -15.28 -32.11 -12.52
C GLN A 60 -14.14 -31.81 -11.55
N SER A 61 -13.97 -30.54 -11.21
CA SER A 61 -13.06 -30.12 -10.16
C SER A 61 -13.76 -29.18 -9.20
N THR A 62 -13.41 -29.29 -7.91
CA THR A 62 -13.90 -28.38 -6.88
C THR A 62 -12.70 -27.78 -6.15
N GLU A 63 -12.73 -26.46 -5.97
CA GLU A 63 -11.71 -25.70 -5.25
C GLU A 63 -12.33 -25.06 -3.99
N LYS A 64 -11.64 -25.18 -2.85
CA LYS A 64 -12.03 -24.49 -1.62
C LYS A 64 -11.61 -23.02 -1.70
N ILE A 65 -12.59 -22.11 -1.72
CA ILE A 65 -12.36 -20.66 -1.72
C ILE A 65 -12.18 -20.14 -0.29
N SER A 66 -12.96 -20.67 0.66
CA SER A 66 -12.88 -20.35 2.08
C SER A 66 -13.36 -21.52 2.94
N ASP A 67 -13.34 -21.36 4.27
CA ASP A 67 -13.88 -22.37 5.20
C ASP A 67 -15.36 -22.70 4.99
N THR A 68 -16.10 -21.87 4.23
CA THR A 68 -17.53 -22.04 3.97
C THR A 68 -17.92 -21.94 2.49
N GLN A 69 -16.98 -21.76 1.57
CA GLN A 69 -17.28 -21.59 0.13
C GLN A 69 -16.40 -22.46 -0.77
N LEU A 70 -17.02 -22.98 -1.83
CA LEU A 70 -16.43 -23.82 -2.87
C LEU A 70 -16.69 -23.21 -4.26
N LYS A 71 -15.75 -23.39 -5.18
CA LYS A 71 -15.95 -23.20 -6.62
C LYS A 71 -16.03 -24.56 -7.29
N VAL A 72 -17.12 -24.83 -8.00
CA VAL A 72 -17.32 -26.07 -8.79
C VAL A 72 -17.08 -25.73 -10.26
N ASN A 73 -16.19 -26.47 -10.91
CA ASN A 73 -15.92 -26.37 -12.34
C ASN A 73 -16.24 -27.70 -13.02
N LEU A 74 -16.89 -27.62 -14.17
CA LEU A 74 -17.33 -28.75 -14.99
C LEU A 74 -16.87 -28.50 -16.41
N LYS A 75 -16.13 -29.46 -16.94
CA LYS A 75 -15.44 -29.32 -18.22
C LYS A 75 -15.84 -30.43 -19.16
N ILE A 76 -16.14 -30.05 -20.40
CA ILE A 76 -16.45 -30.96 -21.51
C ILE A 76 -15.36 -30.79 -22.55
N LYS A 77 -14.67 -31.87 -22.88
CA LYS A 77 -13.60 -31.87 -23.87
C LYS A 77 -13.81 -32.96 -24.92
N GLY A 78 -13.47 -32.69 -26.17
CA GLY A 78 -13.47 -33.70 -27.22
C GLY A 78 -12.25 -34.62 -27.09
N ASN A 79 -12.46 -35.93 -27.16
CA ASN A 79 -11.39 -36.91 -26.92
C ASN A 79 -10.34 -36.94 -28.06
N GLU A 80 -10.75 -36.67 -29.30
CA GLU A 80 -9.89 -36.74 -30.51
C GLU A 80 -10.13 -35.62 -31.55
N GLN A 81 -11.20 -34.81 -31.43
CA GLN A 81 -11.60 -33.70 -32.33
C GLN A 81 -12.44 -32.67 -31.55
N ASP A 82 -12.78 -31.52 -32.17
CA ASP A 82 -13.69 -30.52 -31.61
C ASP A 82 -15.03 -31.15 -31.13
N VAL A 83 -15.55 -30.68 -30.00
CA VAL A 83 -16.86 -31.02 -29.45
C VAL A 83 -17.93 -30.45 -30.38
N ASN A 84 -18.57 -31.30 -31.18
CA ASN A 84 -19.70 -30.96 -32.05
C ASN A 84 -20.97 -31.71 -31.61
N ILE A 85 -21.74 -31.09 -30.72
CA ILE A 85 -22.95 -31.67 -30.12
C ILE A 85 -24.11 -30.66 -30.13
N LYS A 86 -25.34 -31.16 -30.30
CA LYS A 86 -26.55 -30.37 -30.46
C LYS A 86 -27.48 -30.49 -29.26
N ASN A 87 -28.31 -29.47 -29.03
CA ASN A 87 -29.31 -29.41 -27.95
C ASN A 87 -28.73 -29.79 -26.57
N THR A 88 -27.59 -29.21 -26.24
CA THR A 88 -26.85 -29.55 -25.03
C THR A 88 -27.50 -28.89 -23.82
N SER A 89 -27.84 -29.67 -22.81
CA SER A 89 -28.30 -29.16 -21.52
C SER A 89 -27.56 -29.80 -20.37
N PHE A 90 -27.44 -29.04 -19.30
CA PHE A 90 -26.70 -29.40 -18.11
C PHE A 90 -27.63 -29.32 -16.89
N GLU A 91 -27.51 -30.28 -15.99
CA GLU A 91 -28.22 -30.32 -14.72
C GLU A 91 -27.26 -30.70 -13.58
N ASN A 92 -27.10 -29.82 -12.59
CA ASN A 92 -26.41 -30.12 -11.34
C ASN A 92 -27.34 -29.96 -10.15
N LYS A 93 -27.28 -30.91 -9.22
CA LYS A 93 -27.85 -30.80 -7.89
C LYS A 93 -26.73 -31.03 -6.87
N ILE A 94 -26.56 -30.09 -5.95
CA ILE A 94 -25.56 -30.16 -4.89
C ILE A 94 -26.14 -30.75 -3.59
N SER A 95 -25.28 -31.16 -2.65
CA SER A 95 -25.66 -31.71 -1.35
C SER A 95 -26.51 -30.71 -0.55
N ASP A 96 -27.40 -31.25 0.29
CA ASP A 96 -28.27 -30.47 1.18
C ASP A 96 -27.48 -29.56 2.14
N ASN A 97 -26.21 -29.86 2.41
CA ASN A 97 -25.32 -29.03 3.22
C ASN A 97 -24.87 -27.73 2.53
N PHE A 98 -25.06 -27.62 1.21
CA PHE A 98 -24.61 -26.49 0.41
C PHE A 98 -25.77 -25.80 -0.31
N GLU A 99 -25.62 -24.50 -0.60
CA GLU A 99 -26.49 -23.72 -1.47
C GLU A 99 -25.69 -23.04 -2.60
N ILE A 100 -26.28 -22.93 -3.79
CA ILE A 100 -25.63 -22.30 -4.94
C ILE A 100 -25.68 -20.78 -4.76
N SER A 101 -24.52 -20.12 -4.78
CA SER A 101 -24.41 -18.66 -4.73
C SER A 101 -24.77 -18.09 -6.10
N SER A 102 -25.86 -17.31 -6.18
CA SER A 102 -26.57 -17.05 -7.44
C SER A 102 -25.86 -16.11 -8.44
N ASP A 103 -24.72 -15.52 -8.09
CA ASP A 103 -24.17 -14.36 -8.81
C ASP A 103 -22.96 -14.67 -9.70
N ASN A 104 -22.38 -15.88 -9.62
CA ASN A 104 -21.08 -16.23 -10.24
C ASN A 104 -21.12 -17.46 -11.18
N ILE A 105 -22.11 -17.57 -12.06
CA ILE A 105 -22.12 -18.64 -13.09
C ILE A 105 -21.37 -18.15 -14.34
N SER A 106 -20.35 -18.88 -14.77
CA SER A 106 -19.61 -18.57 -16.00
C SER A 106 -19.60 -19.76 -16.95
N VAL A 107 -19.81 -19.49 -18.24
CA VAL A 107 -19.67 -20.47 -19.32
C VAL A 107 -18.65 -19.91 -20.31
N ASN A 108 -17.54 -20.62 -20.50
CA ASN A 108 -16.49 -20.27 -21.46
C ASN A 108 -16.38 -21.33 -22.54
N GLY A 109 -15.91 -20.93 -23.73
CA GLY A 109 -15.69 -21.84 -24.86
C GLY A 109 -16.86 -21.97 -25.84
N ILE A 110 -17.86 -21.08 -25.83
CA ILE A 110 -18.93 -21.07 -26.84
C ILE A 110 -18.73 -19.83 -27.75
N LYS A 111 -18.51 -20.05 -29.06
CA LYS A 111 -18.12 -19.00 -30.04
C LYS A 111 -19.21 -17.95 -30.30
N GLU A 112 -20.49 -18.31 -30.13
CA GLU A 112 -21.63 -17.40 -30.30
C GLU A 112 -22.37 -17.24 -28.97
N LYS A 113 -22.25 -16.06 -28.34
CA LYS A 113 -23.00 -15.71 -27.10
C LYS A 113 -24.52 -15.75 -27.29
N GLU A 114 -25.03 -15.80 -28.52
CA GLU A 114 -26.46 -15.85 -28.85
C GLU A 114 -27.09 -17.26 -28.74
N ASN A 115 -26.30 -18.32 -28.59
CA ASN A 115 -26.79 -19.71 -28.51
C ASN A 115 -27.09 -20.22 -27.10
N ILE A 116 -26.82 -19.42 -26.04
CA ILE A 116 -27.38 -19.67 -24.70
C ILE A 116 -28.86 -19.27 -24.72
N LYS A 117 -29.70 -20.08 -25.35
CA LYS A 117 -31.15 -19.93 -25.37
C LYS A 117 -31.75 -20.67 -24.17
N GLY A 118 -31.98 -19.98 -23.07
CA GLY A 118 -32.96 -20.42 -22.06
C GLY A 118 -32.46 -20.44 -20.61
N GLU A 119 -33.13 -19.62 -19.80
CA GLU A 119 -33.43 -19.79 -18.37
C GLU A 119 -32.47 -20.67 -17.56
N VAL A 120 -31.52 -20.04 -16.88
CA VAL A 120 -30.92 -20.66 -15.70
C VAL A 120 -32.04 -20.84 -14.67
N THR A 121 -32.61 -22.04 -14.61
CA THR A 121 -33.63 -22.36 -13.59
C THR A 121 -32.87 -22.70 -12.31
N LYS A 122 -32.92 -21.77 -11.34
CA LYS A 122 -32.19 -21.89 -10.07
C LYS A 122 -33.16 -22.29 -8.97
N SER A 123 -32.86 -23.38 -8.27
CA SER A 123 -33.30 -23.57 -6.89
C SER A 123 -32.10 -23.35 -5.96
N LYS A 124 -32.31 -23.31 -4.64
CA LYS A 124 -31.20 -23.14 -3.68
C LYS A 124 -30.14 -24.24 -3.78
N ASP A 125 -30.49 -25.39 -4.36
CA ASP A 125 -29.71 -26.64 -4.38
C ASP A 125 -29.49 -27.22 -5.79
N SER A 126 -30.04 -26.62 -6.85
CA SER A 126 -29.87 -27.12 -8.21
C SER A 126 -29.78 -26.02 -9.27
N ILE A 127 -29.04 -26.33 -10.33
CA ILE A 127 -28.82 -25.48 -11.49
C ILE A 127 -29.07 -26.30 -12.75
N SER A 128 -29.90 -25.76 -13.65
CA SER A 128 -30.05 -26.28 -15.00
C SER A 128 -29.77 -25.19 -16.02
N ILE A 129 -29.00 -25.53 -17.05
CA ILE A 129 -28.56 -24.60 -18.10
C ILE A 129 -28.74 -25.26 -19.45
N ASN A 130 -29.39 -24.57 -20.39
CA ASN A 130 -29.40 -24.96 -21.79
C ASN A 130 -28.29 -24.21 -22.54
N LEU A 131 -27.33 -24.98 -23.09
CA LEU A 131 -26.16 -24.47 -23.81
C LEU A 131 -26.37 -24.48 -25.33
N GLY A 132 -27.47 -25.07 -25.83
CA GLY A 132 -27.75 -25.16 -27.25
C GLY A 132 -26.75 -26.02 -28.01
N ASP A 133 -26.44 -25.64 -29.25
CA ASP A 133 -25.48 -26.34 -30.10
C ASP A 133 -24.05 -25.86 -29.76
N ILE A 134 -23.16 -26.81 -29.49
CA ILE A 134 -21.77 -26.58 -29.12
C ILE A 134 -20.87 -27.06 -30.25
N SER A 135 -19.99 -26.17 -30.72
CA SER A 135 -18.90 -26.43 -31.67
C SER A 135 -17.61 -25.76 -31.16
N SER A 136 -16.91 -26.44 -30.26
CA SER A 136 -15.70 -25.93 -29.57
C SER A 136 -14.72 -27.04 -29.20
N GLU A 137 -13.43 -26.73 -29.07
CA GLU A 137 -12.44 -27.66 -28.52
C GLU A 137 -12.74 -28.06 -27.07
N GLU A 138 -13.24 -27.11 -26.28
CA GLU A 138 -13.49 -27.27 -24.84
C GLU A 138 -14.60 -26.31 -24.38
N VAL A 139 -15.43 -26.74 -23.43
CA VAL A 139 -16.44 -25.91 -22.77
C VAL A 139 -16.29 -26.05 -21.25
N ASP A 140 -16.17 -24.90 -20.58
CA ASP A 140 -16.05 -24.79 -19.13
C ASP A 140 -17.29 -24.13 -18.53
N LEU A 141 -17.89 -24.79 -17.54
CA LEU A 141 -18.95 -24.24 -16.71
C LEU A 141 -18.45 -24.13 -15.27
N SER A 142 -18.56 -22.95 -14.66
CA SER A 142 -18.21 -22.75 -13.25
C SER A 142 -19.33 -22.09 -12.46
N PHE A 143 -19.54 -22.52 -11.21
CA PHE A 143 -20.42 -21.86 -10.24
C PHE A 143 -19.88 -22.01 -8.81
N GLU A 144 -20.39 -21.19 -7.89
CA GLU A 144 -19.98 -21.21 -6.48
C GLU A 144 -21.06 -21.85 -5.58
N ALA A 145 -20.62 -22.61 -4.59
CA ALA A 145 -21.48 -23.23 -3.58
C ALA A 145 -21.04 -22.80 -2.16
N LYS A 146 -21.99 -22.47 -1.30
CA LYS A 146 -21.77 -22.02 0.08
C LYS A 146 -22.35 -23.04 1.07
N LEU A 147 -21.62 -23.31 2.15
CA LEU A 147 -22.08 -24.15 3.26
C LEU A 147 -23.25 -23.46 3.98
N LYS A 148 -24.35 -24.19 4.22
CA LYS A 148 -25.53 -23.68 4.92
C LYS A 148 -25.30 -23.61 6.43
N ASP A 149 -25.92 -22.63 7.08
CA ASP A 149 -25.85 -22.44 8.54
C ASP A 149 -26.38 -23.65 9.35
N ASN A 150 -27.23 -24.48 8.75
CA ASN A 150 -27.81 -25.69 9.34
C ASN A 150 -27.19 -27.00 8.80
N ALA A 151 -26.00 -26.93 8.17
CA ALA A 151 -25.31 -28.11 7.66
C ALA A 151 -25.05 -29.15 8.76
N GLN A 152 -25.04 -30.44 8.41
CA GLN A 152 -24.80 -31.55 9.33
C GLN A 152 -23.48 -32.26 9.01
N LYS A 153 -22.67 -32.55 10.04
CA LYS A 153 -21.40 -33.27 9.87
C LYS A 153 -21.68 -34.68 9.34
N ARG A 154 -21.09 -35.01 8.20
CA ARG A 154 -20.92 -36.38 7.69
C ARG A 154 -19.42 -36.57 7.43
N GLU A 155 -18.85 -37.72 7.77
CA GLU A 155 -17.39 -37.95 7.71
C GLU A 155 -16.80 -37.63 6.33
N THR A 156 -17.53 -37.93 5.26
CA THR A 156 -17.26 -37.48 3.89
C THR A 156 -18.57 -37.57 3.11
N GLU A 157 -18.94 -36.54 2.36
CA GLU A 157 -20.15 -36.56 1.53
C GLU A 157 -19.85 -36.22 0.06
N SER A 158 -20.69 -36.69 -0.85
CA SER A 158 -20.64 -36.25 -2.24
C SER A 158 -21.21 -34.83 -2.37
N LEU A 159 -20.43 -33.92 -2.95
CA LEU A 159 -20.88 -32.56 -3.23
C LEU A 159 -22.03 -32.55 -4.22
N ASN A 160 -21.95 -33.37 -5.27
CA ASN A 160 -22.99 -33.42 -6.29
C ASN A 160 -23.85 -34.67 -6.09
N LEU A 161 -25.14 -34.44 -5.83
CA LEU A 161 -26.17 -35.46 -5.76
C LEU A 161 -26.64 -35.88 -7.17
N LYS A 162 -26.50 -34.98 -8.15
CA LYS A 162 -26.77 -35.23 -9.56
C LYS A 162 -25.91 -34.29 -10.42
N SER A 163 -25.19 -34.81 -11.40
CA SER A 163 -24.44 -34.00 -12.37
C SER A 163 -24.49 -34.67 -13.72
N GLU A 164 -25.37 -34.18 -14.60
CA GLU A 164 -25.69 -34.81 -15.87
C GLU A 164 -25.58 -33.81 -17.02
N ILE A 165 -25.07 -34.30 -18.14
CA ILE A 165 -25.17 -33.64 -19.44
C ILE A 165 -26.12 -34.43 -20.33
N ARG A 166 -27.03 -33.73 -21.01
CA ARG A 166 -27.80 -34.26 -22.13
C ARG A 166 -27.36 -33.61 -23.42
N TYR A 167 -27.16 -34.39 -24.46
CA TYR A 167 -26.73 -33.89 -25.76
C TYR A 167 -27.13 -34.85 -26.89
N LYS A 168 -27.11 -34.34 -28.13
CA LYS A 168 -27.20 -35.15 -29.35
C LYS A 168 -25.92 -35.02 -30.15
N LEU A 169 -25.37 -36.13 -30.64
CA LEU A 169 -24.27 -36.06 -31.61
C LEU A 169 -24.77 -35.46 -32.92
N GLU A 170 -23.92 -34.71 -33.63
CA GLU A 170 -24.31 -33.95 -34.83
C GLU A 170 -25.03 -34.78 -35.92
N ASN A 171 -24.72 -36.08 -36.01
CA ASN A 171 -25.26 -37.04 -36.97
C ASN A 171 -26.17 -38.12 -36.34
N SER A 172 -26.72 -37.88 -35.14
CA SER A 172 -27.60 -38.83 -34.43
C SER A 172 -28.90 -38.16 -33.99
N GLU A 173 -30.01 -38.87 -34.19
CA GLU A 173 -31.33 -38.47 -33.65
C GLU A 173 -31.50 -38.84 -32.17
N GLN A 174 -30.64 -39.72 -31.63
CA GLN A 174 -30.70 -40.20 -30.25
C GLN A 174 -30.03 -39.22 -29.28
N GLU A 175 -30.71 -38.95 -28.17
CA GLU A 175 -30.21 -38.13 -27.06
C GLU A 175 -29.42 -39.01 -26.08
N ALA A 176 -28.18 -38.60 -25.79
CA ALA A 176 -27.32 -39.23 -24.80
C ALA A 176 -27.43 -38.49 -23.46
N ILE A 177 -27.41 -39.25 -22.36
CA ILE A 177 -27.40 -38.71 -20.99
C ILE A 177 -26.20 -39.30 -20.27
N GLU A 178 -25.24 -38.46 -19.90
CA GLU A 178 -23.98 -38.89 -19.30
C GLU A 178 -23.74 -38.16 -17.97
N LYS A 179 -23.05 -38.84 -17.05
CA LYS A 179 -22.79 -38.31 -15.70
C LYS A 179 -21.37 -37.79 -15.59
N PHE A 180 -21.22 -36.63 -14.96
CA PHE A 180 -19.89 -36.13 -14.57
C PHE A 180 -19.33 -36.95 -13.40
N PRO A 181 -17.99 -37.07 -13.30
CA PRO A 181 -17.35 -37.59 -12.10
C PRO A 181 -17.71 -36.74 -10.88
N ASN A 182 -17.82 -37.35 -9.70
CA ASN A 182 -18.26 -36.64 -8.50
C ASN A 182 -17.07 -36.00 -7.75
N THR A 183 -17.37 -35.03 -6.88
CA THR A 183 -16.41 -34.51 -5.90
C THR A 183 -16.89 -34.84 -4.49
N LYS A 184 -16.02 -35.38 -3.66
CA LYS A 184 -16.26 -35.60 -2.23
C LYS A 184 -15.77 -34.42 -1.41
N VAL A 185 -16.50 -34.08 -0.35
CA VAL A 185 -16.20 -33.00 0.58
C VAL A 185 -16.21 -33.54 2.00
N THR A 186 -15.17 -33.20 2.76
CA THR A 186 -15.04 -33.54 4.19
C THR A 186 -15.34 -32.29 5.01
N LEU A 187 -16.30 -32.39 5.94
CA LEU A 187 -16.67 -31.31 6.87
C LEU A 187 -16.14 -31.62 8.27
N ASP A 188 -15.53 -30.65 8.94
CA ASP A 188 -15.07 -30.80 10.33
C ASP A 188 -15.69 -29.76 11.26
N LYS A 189 -15.91 -30.14 12.52
CA LYS A 189 -16.25 -29.17 13.56
C LYS A 189 -14.93 -28.58 14.02
N GLY A 190 -14.75 -27.26 13.94
CA GLY A 190 -13.55 -26.64 14.48
C GLY A 190 -13.39 -26.98 15.97
N ILE A 191 -12.45 -27.85 16.31
CA ILE A 191 -12.07 -28.14 17.70
C ILE A 191 -10.92 -27.21 18.04
N GLU A 192 -11.20 -26.11 18.75
CA GLU A 192 -10.18 -25.45 19.56
C GLU A 192 -9.80 -26.39 20.71
N LYS A 193 -8.72 -27.14 20.54
CA LYS A 193 -8.03 -27.77 21.67
C LYS A 193 -7.26 -26.67 22.40
N VAL A 194 -7.83 -26.23 23.51
CA VAL A 194 -7.16 -25.43 24.54
C VAL A 194 -5.94 -26.21 25.04
N ASN A 195 -4.74 -25.65 24.88
CA ASN A 195 -3.56 -26.04 25.64
C ASN A 195 -2.99 -24.79 26.34
N PRO A 196 -2.82 -24.74 27.67
CA PRO A 196 -2.70 -23.49 28.44
C PRO A 196 -1.29 -22.88 28.56
N GLU A 197 -0.30 -23.34 27.79
CA GLU A 197 1.11 -22.95 28.00
C GLU A 197 1.78 -22.52 26.69
N ALA A 198 1.50 -21.30 26.24
CA ALA A 198 2.36 -20.46 25.39
C ALA A 198 1.72 -19.07 25.24
N ILE A 199 1.45 -18.42 26.37
CA ILE A 199 1.39 -16.95 26.41
C ILE A 199 2.82 -16.49 26.08
N GLN A 200 2.97 -15.62 25.09
CA GLN A 200 4.22 -15.09 24.52
C GLN A 200 4.85 -15.86 23.34
N ALA A 201 4.26 -15.75 22.15
CA ALA A 201 4.94 -15.35 20.91
C ALA A 201 3.98 -15.38 19.72
N GLU A 202 4.14 -14.42 18.80
CA GLU A 202 3.54 -14.37 17.46
C GLU A 202 2.09 -13.87 17.31
N TYR A 203 1.81 -12.66 17.82
CA TYR A 203 1.01 -11.72 17.04
C TYR A 203 1.86 -11.18 15.88
N LYS A 204 1.95 -11.97 14.81
CA LYS A 204 2.24 -11.48 13.46
C LYS A 204 1.13 -11.96 12.56
N SER A 205 0.00 -11.27 12.57
CA SER A 205 -0.97 -11.34 11.47
C SER A 205 -0.26 -10.87 10.21
N ALA A 206 0.17 -11.77 9.33
CA ALA A 206 0.51 -11.36 7.97
C ALA A 206 -0.76 -10.72 7.37
N PRO A 207 -0.71 -9.47 6.90
CA PRO A 207 -1.89 -8.81 6.38
C PRO A 207 -2.29 -9.48 5.08
N GLN A 208 -3.50 -10.05 5.04
CA GLN A 208 -4.11 -10.52 3.82
C GLN A 208 -4.47 -9.28 2.98
N THR A 209 -3.64 -9.02 1.97
CA THR A 209 -4.00 -8.15 0.84
C THR A 209 -5.14 -8.82 0.08
N THR A 210 -6.37 -8.40 0.35
CA THR A 210 -7.52 -8.66 -0.52
C THR A 210 -7.33 -7.84 -1.80
N GLN A 211 -6.90 -8.50 -2.86
CA GLN A 211 -6.93 -7.91 -4.20
C GLN A 211 -8.39 -7.80 -4.66
N ASN A 212 -9.03 -6.67 -4.37
CA ASN A 212 -10.21 -6.23 -5.11
C ASN A 212 -9.76 -5.86 -6.54
N THR A 213 -9.74 -6.87 -7.41
CA THR A 213 -9.56 -6.71 -8.86
C THR A 213 -10.92 -6.51 -9.55
N GLU A 214 -11.62 -5.44 -9.19
CA GLU A 214 -12.53 -4.82 -10.15
C GLU A 214 -11.66 -4.05 -11.14
N ARG A 215 -11.50 -4.62 -12.34
CA ARG A 215 -10.74 -4.04 -13.47
C ARG A 215 -11.12 -2.56 -13.66
N CYS A 216 -10.17 -1.67 -13.36
CA CYS A 216 -10.21 -0.28 -13.77
C CYS A 216 -10.19 -0.23 -15.31
N GLN A 217 -11.35 -0.01 -15.93
CA GLN A 217 -11.40 0.30 -17.35
C GLN A 217 -10.96 1.75 -17.56
N GLY A 218 -9.72 1.94 -17.99
CA GLY A 218 -9.19 3.25 -18.35
C GLY A 218 -7.90 3.14 -19.15
N ASN A 219 -7.99 3.27 -20.47
CA ASN A 219 -6.87 3.49 -21.40
C ASN A 219 -5.79 2.37 -21.50
N LYS A 220 -5.60 1.76 -22.67
CA LYS A 220 -4.73 0.57 -22.90
C LYS A 220 -3.24 0.72 -22.54
N ASN A 221 -2.77 1.92 -22.18
CA ASN A 221 -1.34 2.22 -22.03
C ASN A 221 -0.87 2.40 -20.57
N LEU A 222 -1.76 2.70 -19.61
CA LEU A 222 -1.41 2.90 -18.20
C LEU A 222 -2.40 2.12 -17.31
N GLU A 223 -1.89 1.08 -16.65
CA GLU A 223 -2.58 0.29 -15.64
C GLU A 223 -2.35 0.90 -14.26
N ILE A 224 -3.42 1.05 -13.49
CA ILE A 224 -3.37 1.57 -12.13
C ILE A 224 -4.00 0.60 -11.13
N ASN A 225 -3.44 0.55 -9.92
CA ASN A 225 -3.99 -0.23 -8.82
C ASN A 225 -3.65 0.41 -7.49
N LYS A 226 -4.58 0.34 -6.55
CA LYS A 226 -4.40 0.74 -5.16
C LYS A 226 -4.68 -0.45 -4.25
N SER A 227 -3.84 -0.63 -3.25
CA SER A 227 -3.96 -1.69 -2.24
C SER A 227 -3.72 -1.15 -0.84
N ALA A 228 -4.26 -1.85 0.16
CA ALA A 228 -4.05 -1.57 1.58
C ALA A 228 -3.55 -2.83 2.29
N LYS A 229 -2.63 -2.65 3.24
CA LYS A 229 -2.00 -3.74 3.99
C LYS A 229 -1.81 -3.32 5.46
N SER A 230 -2.32 -4.09 6.43
CA SER A 230 -2.08 -3.79 7.86
C SER A 230 -0.59 -3.81 8.20
N ASN A 231 -0.15 -2.99 9.15
CA ASN A 231 1.22 -3.02 9.67
C ASN A 231 1.31 -3.73 11.04
N ASN A 232 0.22 -4.34 11.53
CA ASN A 232 0.11 -5.01 12.84
C ASN A 232 0.36 -4.11 14.06
N ASN A 233 0.33 -2.80 13.89
CA ASN A 233 0.52 -1.80 14.93
C ASN A 233 -0.64 -0.78 14.97
N GLY A 234 -1.78 -1.12 14.36
CA GLY A 234 -2.92 -0.22 14.22
C GLY A 234 -2.83 0.77 13.05
N THR A 235 -1.79 0.67 12.23
CA THR A 235 -1.67 1.43 10.97
C THR A 235 -1.81 0.52 9.76
N TYR A 236 -2.14 1.11 8.61
CA TYR A 236 -2.31 0.42 7.34
C TYR A 236 -1.46 1.10 6.27
N ASN A 237 -0.60 0.34 5.61
CA ASN A 237 0.16 0.78 4.47
C ASN A 237 -0.71 0.79 3.22
N ILE A 238 -0.90 1.97 2.66
CA ILE A 238 -1.53 2.21 1.37
C ILE A 238 -0.46 2.21 0.30
N THR A 239 -0.71 1.54 -0.82
CA THR A 239 0.15 1.55 -2.01
C THR A 239 -0.67 1.88 -3.23
N LEU A 240 -0.28 2.92 -3.98
CA LEU A 240 -0.77 3.25 -5.31
C LEU A 240 0.31 2.90 -6.34
N GLU A 241 -0.01 1.99 -7.25
CA GLU A 241 0.84 1.56 -8.35
C GLU A 241 0.28 2.09 -9.67
N ALA A 242 1.13 2.71 -10.48
CA ALA A 242 0.82 3.07 -11.86
C ALA A 242 1.93 2.53 -12.76
N LYS A 243 1.58 1.64 -13.71
CA LYS A 243 2.53 0.96 -14.60
C LYS A 243 2.01 0.89 -16.02
N GLY A 244 2.89 0.71 -16.98
CA GLY A 244 2.46 0.55 -18.36
C GLY A 244 3.61 0.40 -19.33
N GLU A 245 3.27 0.43 -20.62
CA GLU A 245 4.22 0.39 -21.72
C GLU A 245 4.63 1.81 -22.10
N GLY A 246 5.94 2.04 -22.22
CA GLY A 246 6.45 3.24 -22.88
C GLY A 246 6.41 3.04 -24.39
N SER A 247 5.92 4.04 -25.11
CA SER A 247 5.95 3.98 -26.58
C SER A 247 7.39 3.96 -27.09
N ILE A 248 7.74 2.95 -27.91
CA ILE A 248 9.05 2.82 -28.56
C ILE A 248 9.31 4.00 -29.51
N GLU A 249 8.27 4.64 -30.05
CA GLU A 249 8.40 5.84 -30.90
C GLU A 249 8.99 7.05 -30.15
N ASN A 250 8.99 7.03 -28.82
CA ASN A 250 9.52 8.11 -27.98
C ASN A 250 10.90 7.85 -27.36
N SER A 251 11.43 6.62 -27.41
CA SER A 251 12.80 6.37 -26.94
C SER A 251 13.80 6.81 -28.02
N LYS A 252 14.70 7.73 -27.66
CA LYS A 252 15.74 8.20 -28.58
C LYS A 252 17.05 7.53 -28.21
N LYS A 253 17.75 7.00 -29.22
CA LYS A 253 19.14 6.62 -29.01
C LYS A 253 19.93 7.84 -28.57
N ALA A 254 20.91 7.64 -27.70
CA ALA A 254 21.74 8.71 -27.17
C ALA A 254 23.21 8.33 -27.18
N ASP A 255 24.04 9.22 -27.72
CA ASP A 255 25.49 9.14 -27.64
C ASP A 255 25.98 10.27 -26.74
N ILE A 256 26.67 9.90 -25.68
CA ILE A 256 27.15 10.82 -24.65
C ILE A 256 28.67 10.80 -24.65
N VAL A 257 29.29 11.96 -24.80
CA VAL A 257 30.74 12.11 -24.69
C VAL A 257 31.04 12.80 -23.36
N LEU A 258 31.67 12.05 -22.46
CA LEU A 258 32.17 12.58 -21.20
C LEU A 258 33.61 13.04 -21.40
N VAL A 259 33.86 14.34 -21.21
CA VAL A 259 35.18 14.95 -21.39
C VAL A 259 35.62 15.56 -20.06
N ILE A 260 36.64 14.97 -19.44
CA ILE A 260 37.10 15.34 -18.09
C ILE A 260 38.45 16.03 -18.16
N ASP A 261 38.52 17.24 -17.60
CA ASP A 261 39.79 17.90 -17.31
C ASP A 261 40.65 17.06 -16.35
N SER A 262 41.89 16.81 -16.75
CA SER A 262 42.89 16.05 -15.99
C SER A 262 44.16 16.87 -15.73
N SER A 263 44.09 18.19 -15.85
CA SER A 263 45.19 19.11 -15.55
C SER A 263 45.67 19.03 -14.09
N GLY A 264 46.81 19.66 -13.78
CA GLY A 264 47.41 19.64 -12.45
C GLY A 264 46.55 20.32 -11.38
N SER A 265 45.73 21.31 -11.76
CA SER A 265 44.76 21.96 -10.85
C SER A 265 43.71 20.99 -10.34
N MET A 266 43.50 19.86 -11.04
CA MET A 266 42.53 18.83 -10.69
C MET A 266 43.00 17.84 -9.64
N ASN A 267 44.27 17.85 -9.22
CA ASN A 267 44.86 16.81 -8.38
C ASN A 267 44.06 16.51 -7.09
N ASP A 268 43.50 17.53 -6.43
CA ASP A 268 42.67 17.40 -5.23
C ASP A 268 41.19 17.09 -5.52
N LYS A 269 40.71 17.38 -6.75
CA LYS A 269 39.30 17.26 -7.17
C LYS A 269 38.99 15.98 -7.96
N ILE A 270 39.98 15.45 -8.69
CA ILE A 270 39.78 14.44 -9.74
C ILE A 270 39.10 13.17 -9.24
N ASN A 271 39.39 12.73 -8.01
CA ASN A 271 38.76 11.53 -7.45
C ASN A 271 37.25 11.71 -7.21
N LYS A 272 36.83 12.91 -6.78
CA LYS A 272 35.41 13.24 -6.61
C LYS A 272 34.70 13.34 -7.95
N VAL A 273 35.36 13.94 -8.94
CA VAL A 273 34.84 14.04 -10.31
C VAL A 273 34.72 12.67 -10.97
N LYS A 274 35.74 11.80 -10.83
CA LYS A 274 35.67 10.41 -11.27
C LYS A 274 34.48 9.67 -10.62
N SER A 275 34.21 9.94 -9.34
CA SER A 275 33.08 9.31 -8.65
C SER A 275 31.74 9.81 -9.17
N ALA A 276 31.58 11.13 -9.36
CA ALA A 276 30.39 11.74 -9.93
C ALA A 276 30.15 11.31 -11.39
N ALA A 277 31.20 11.23 -12.20
CA ALA A 277 31.17 10.72 -13.56
C ALA A 277 30.71 9.25 -13.63
N LYS A 278 31.20 8.38 -12.74
CA LYS A 278 30.74 7.00 -12.65
C LYS A 278 29.27 6.91 -12.24
N ASN A 279 28.84 7.76 -11.31
CA ASN A 279 27.45 7.83 -10.89
C ASN A 279 26.54 8.33 -12.02
N LEU A 280 26.93 9.35 -12.77
CA LEU A 280 26.22 9.78 -13.98
C LEU A 280 26.12 8.65 -14.99
N SER A 281 27.24 7.99 -15.33
CA SER A 281 27.24 6.87 -16.28
C SER A 281 26.35 5.73 -15.83
N LYS A 282 26.45 5.34 -14.54
CA LYS A 282 25.58 4.34 -13.93
C LYS A 282 24.13 4.78 -14.01
N ASN A 283 23.81 6.01 -13.63
CA ASN A 283 22.46 6.52 -13.62
C ASN A 283 21.89 6.42 -15.03
N ILE A 284 22.52 7.02 -16.05
CA ILE A 284 22.00 7.06 -17.41
C ILE A 284 21.82 5.64 -18.00
N LEU A 285 22.79 4.75 -17.77
CA LEU A 285 22.70 3.37 -18.26
C LEU A 285 21.67 2.53 -17.49
N ASN A 286 21.42 2.85 -16.21
CA ASN A 286 20.41 2.17 -15.41
C ASN A 286 19.01 2.49 -15.95
N GLY A 287 18.39 1.51 -16.60
CA GLY A 287 17.09 1.64 -17.27
C GLY A 287 17.15 1.87 -18.79
N SER A 288 18.35 1.93 -19.37
CA SER A 288 18.57 2.00 -20.82
C SER A 288 18.96 0.63 -21.37
N ASN A 289 18.45 0.24 -22.54
CA ASN A 289 18.94 -0.95 -23.23
C ASN A 289 20.35 -0.73 -23.81
N ASP A 290 21.11 -1.81 -24.04
CA ASP A 290 22.49 -1.75 -24.59
C ASP A 290 22.62 -1.01 -25.93
N ASP A 291 21.58 -0.99 -26.75
CA ASP A 291 21.56 -0.23 -28.02
C ASP A 291 20.88 1.15 -27.89
N GLN A 292 20.42 1.54 -26.71
CA GLN A 292 19.77 2.84 -26.51
C GLN A 292 20.80 3.92 -26.20
N VAL A 293 21.63 3.70 -25.18
CA VAL A 293 22.63 4.68 -24.74
C VAL A 293 24.04 4.13 -24.91
N LYS A 294 24.94 4.95 -25.47
CA LYS A 294 26.37 4.68 -25.46
C LYS A 294 27.12 5.88 -24.90
N ILE A 295 28.13 5.60 -24.08
CA ILE A 295 28.99 6.60 -23.46
C ILE A 295 30.41 6.39 -23.98
N SER A 296 31.06 7.47 -24.41
CA SER A 296 32.50 7.54 -24.64
C SER A 296 33.13 8.42 -23.57
N VAL A 297 34.34 8.07 -23.15
CA VAL A 297 35.08 8.80 -22.12
C VAL A 297 36.39 9.29 -22.72
N ALA A 298 36.66 10.59 -22.55
CA ALA A 298 37.91 11.23 -22.89
C ALA A 298 38.37 12.15 -21.77
N ASN A 299 39.65 12.47 -21.76
CA ASN A 299 40.21 13.49 -20.88
C ASN A 299 41.10 14.45 -21.67
N PHE A 300 41.38 15.61 -21.11
CA PHE A 300 42.32 16.58 -21.67
C PHE A 300 43.23 17.15 -20.58
N TYR A 301 44.41 17.57 -20.99
CA TYR A 301 45.51 18.08 -20.16
C TYR A 301 46.46 18.85 -21.08
N TYR A 302 47.68 19.15 -20.66
CA TYR A 302 48.72 19.69 -21.53
C TYR A 302 49.81 18.66 -21.80
N ASN A 303 50.04 18.36 -23.07
CA ASN A 303 51.15 17.53 -23.50
C ASN A 303 52.19 18.38 -24.23
N SER A 304 53.30 18.69 -23.57
CA SER A 304 54.39 19.51 -24.13
C SER A 304 55.01 18.94 -25.41
N GLY A 305 54.90 17.64 -25.65
CA GLY A 305 55.40 16.99 -26.87
C GLY A 305 54.43 17.06 -28.06
N LYS A 306 53.17 17.43 -27.85
CA LYS A 306 52.11 17.38 -28.87
C LYS A 306 51.08 18.52 -28.77
N TYR A 307 51.37 19.61 -28.05
CA TYR A 307 50.42 20.69 -27.78
C TYR A 307 49.92 21.41 -29.04
N ASN A 308 50.71 21.44 -30.11
CA ASN A 308 50.33 22.04 -31.39
C ASN A 308 49.62 21.06 -32.35
N VAL A 309 49.42 19.81 -31.92
CA VAL A 309 48.76 18.76 -32.70
C VAL A 309 47.34 18.58 -32.18
N ARG A 310 46.35 18.64 -33.08
CA ARG A 310 44.96 18.33 -32.74
C ARG A 310 44.83 16.90 -32.23
N GLY A 311 44.22 16.74 -31.06
CA GLY A 311 44.14 15.48 -30.32
C GLY A 311 45.40 15.09 -29.58
N GLY A 312 46.43 15.95 -29.55
CA GLY A 312 47.72 15.68 -28.92
C GLY A 312 47.77 15.94 -27.41
N SER A 313 46.84 16.74 -26.89
CA SER A 313 46.69 17.14 -25.49
C SER A 313 45.34 16.66 -24.91
N SER A 314 44.79 15.61 -25.49
CA SER A 314 43.56 14.94 -25.09
C SER A 314 43.67 13.46 -25.43
N ASP A 315 43.17 12.59 -24.56
CA ASP A 315 43.23 11.15 -24.73
C ASP A 315 41.82 10.55 -24.75
N LEU A 316 41.59 9.61 -25.67
CA LEU A 316 40.40 8.77 -25.67
C LEU A 316 40.64 7.63 -24.69
N GLN A 317 39.84 7.57 -23.63
CA GLN A 317 39.92 6.49 -22.64
C GLN A 317 39.08 5.29 -23.05
N THR A 318 37.93 5.52 -23.68
CA THR A 318 37.13 4.46 -24.31
C THR A 318 36.21 5.01 -25.39
N ASP A 319 36.02 4.22 -26.46
CA ASP A 319 35.03 4.51 -27.50
C ASP A 319 33.60 4.27 -26.98
N PHE A 320 32.58 4.59 -27.78
CA PHE A 320 31.19 4.42 -27.41
C PHE A 320 30.83 2.98 -27.03
N THR A 321 30.45 2.79 -25.77
CA THR A 321 30.00 1.50 -25.24
C THR A 321 28.82 1.68 -24.28
N SER A 322 28.03 0.62 -24.08
CA SER A 322 27.02 0.54 -23.02
C SER A 322 27.53 -0.23 -21.78
N ASP A 323 28.72 -0.82 -21.86
CA ASP A 323 29.29 -1.59 -20.74
C ASP A 323 29.79 -0.67 -19.62
N LEU A 324 29.01 -0.62 -18.54
CA LEU A 324 29.31 0.15 -17.35
C LEU A 324 30.67 -0.21 -16.73
N ASN A 325 31.12 -1.47 -16.82
CA ASN A 325 32.43 -1.85 -16.29
C ASN A 325 33.56 -1.22 -17.12
N THR A 326 33.48 -1.32 -18.44
CA THR A 326 34.43 -0.66 -19.36
C THR A 326 34.48 0.85 -19.12
N ILE A 327 33.32 1.51 -18.99
CA ILE A 327 33.24 2.95 -18.70
C ILE A 327 33.85 3.29 -17.34
N ASN A 328 33.53 2.51 -16.30
CA ASN A 328 34.06 2.73 -14.96
C ASN A 328 35.60 2.57 -14.91
N GLN A 329 36.17 1.63 -15.68
CA GLN A 329 37.62 1.48 -15.81
C GLN A 329 38.23 2.64 -16.58
N ALA A 330 37.63 3.06 -17.69
CA ALA A 330 38.07 4.23 -18.46
C ALA A 330 38.14 5.49 -17.58
N ILE A 331 37.10 5.76 -16.79
CA ILE A 331 37.06 6.89 -15.85
C ILE A 331 38.12 6.73 -14.75
N LYS A 332 38.29 5.51 -14.20
CA LYS A 332 39.27 5.23 -13.14
C LYS A 332 40.69 5.57 -13.61
N ASN A 333 41.02 5.25 -14.87
CA ASN A 333 42.37 5.33 -15.43
C ASN A 333 42.77 6.73 -15.92
N ILE A 334 41.86 7.72 -15.88
CA ILE A 334 42.19 9.10 -16.23
C ILE A 334 43.36 9.60 -15.34
N PRO A 335 44.48 10.07 -15.91
CA PRO A 335 45.61 10.59 -15.13
C PRO A 335 45.29 11.94 -14.48
N SER A 336 46.23 12.50 -13.72
CA SER A 336 46.17 13.90 -13.29
C SER A 336 47.54 14.56 -13.46
N GLY A 337 47.59 15.74 -14.08
CA GLY A 337 48.81 16.51 -14.34
C GLY A 337 48.79 17.37 -15.61
N GLY A 338 49.70 18.34 -15.69
CA GLY A 338 49.85 19.26 -16.83
C GLY A 338 49.00 20.54 -16.73
N GLY A 339 49.10 21.42 -17.73
CA GLY A 339 48.20 22.56 -17.92
C GLY A 339 46.83 22.18 -18.49
N THR A 340 45.99 23.18 -18.72
CA THR A 340 44.57 23.03 -19.08
C THR A 340 44.34 23.38 -20.55
N HIS A 341 44.47 22.40 -21.44
CA HIS A 341 44.31 22.59 -22.89
C HIS A 341 42.85 22.42 -23.37
N THR A 342 41.94 23.26 -22.85
CA THR A 342 40.49 23.17 -23.09
C THR A 342 40.11 23.13 -24.57
N GLN A 343 40.84 23.85 -25.43
CA GLN A 343 40.62 23.81 -26.88
C GLN A 343 40.70 22.39 -27.45
N ASP A 344 41.66 21.58 -26.97
CA ASP A 344 41.84 20.21 -27.48
C ASP A 344 40.81 19.26 -26.87
N GLY A 345 40.38 19.52 -25.63
CA GLY A 345 39.22 18.84 -25.03
C GLY A 345 37.94 19.04 -25.86
N ILE A 346 37.65 20.26 -26.30
CA ILE A 346 36.48 20.57 -27.15
C ILE A 346 36.64 19.89 -28.52
N TRP A 347 37.84 19.94 -29.09
CA TRP A 347 38.14 19.23 -30.34
C TRP A 347 37.94 17.71 -30.21
N ARG A 348 38.34 17.11 -29.09
CA ARG A 348 38.11 15.70 -28.80
C ARG A 348 36.63 15.37 -28.69
N ALA A 349 35.85 16.24 -28.05
CA ALA A 349 34.41 16.07 -27.94
C ALA A 349 33.75 16.01 -29.33
N GLN A 350 34.09 16.95 -30.22
CA GLN A 350 33.55 16.98 -31.58
C GLN A 350 34.05 15.82 -32.45
N ASP A 351 35.29 15.37 -32.23
CA ASP A 351 35.88 14.24 -32.95
C ASP A 351 35.12 12.96 -32.63
N MET A 352 34.75 12.74 -31.36
CA MET A 352 33.89 11.62 -30.97
C MET A 352 32.50 11.69 -31.60
N LEU A 353 31.96 12.89 -31.87
CA LEU A 353 30.67 13.02 -32.53
C LEU A 353 30.71 12.80 -34.06
N SER A 354 31.88 12.62 -34.66
CA SER A 354 32.01 12.39 -36.10
C SER A 354 31.21 11.17 -36.58
N SER A 355 30.77 11.21 -37.85
CA SER A 355 29.80 10.26 -38.41
C SER A 355 30.29 8.81 -38.51
N ASN A 356 31.59 8.58 -38.35
CA ASN A 356 32.23 7.26 -38.30
C ASN A 356 32.37 6.72 -36.87
N LYS A 357 32.16 7.54 -35.84
CA LYS A 357 32.27 7.17 -34.42
C LYS A 357 30.92 7.17 -33.71
N SER A 358 30.06 8.13 -34.03
CA SER A 358 28.75 8.30 -33.40
C SER A 358 27.59 7.89 -34.33
N ARG A 359 26.48 7.44 -33.74
CA ARG A 359 25.31 6.90 -34.45
C ARG A 359 24.45 8.00 -35.07
N LYS A 360 24.15 7.94 -36.36
CA LYS A 360 23.44 9.02 -37.08
C LYS A 360 22.03 9.32 -36.53
N ASP A 361 21.35 8.31 -36.00
CA ASP A 361 19.99 8.37 -35.44
C ASP A 361 19.95 8.73 -33.94
N ALA A 362 21.12 8.90 -33.29
CA ALA A 362 21.19 9.21 -31.86
C ALA A 362 21.20 10.71 -31.56
N LYS A 363 20.52 11.11 -30.48
CA LYS A 363 20.72 12.40 -29.83
C LYS A 363 22.12 12.48 -29.24
N LYS A 364 22.74 13.66 -29.32
CA LYS A 364 24.14 13.87 -28.96
C LYS A 364 24.24 14.75 -27.73
N TYR A 365 25.02 14.30 -26.76
CA TYR A 365 25.27 14.99 -25.51
C TYR A 365 26.76 15.06 -25.25
N ILE A 366 27.23 16.20 -24.78
CA ILE A 366 28.59 16.36 -24.25
C ILE A 366 28.46 16.80 -22.80
N VAL A 367 29.14 16.09 -21.91
CA VAL A 367 29.33 16.51 -20.51
C VAL A 367 30.80 16.87 -20.37
N PHE A 368 31.07 18.16 -20.44
CA PHE A 368 32.40 18.73 -20.39
C PHE A 368 32.67 19.25 -18.99
N PHE A 369 33.68 18.71 -18.32
CA PHE A 369 34.01 19.06 -16.96
C PHE A 369 35.39 19.75 -16.92
N SER A 370 35.49 20.88 -16.21
CA SER A 370 36.77 21.57 -15.95
C SER A 370 36.73 22.38 -14.67
N ASP A 371 37.85 22.46 -13.96
CA ASP A 371 38.06 23.21 -12.72
C ASP A 371 38.94 24.44 -12.91
N GLY A 372 39.22 24.79 -14.17
CA GLY A 372 40.29 25.72 -14.50
C GLY A 372 39.92 26.63 -15.67
N LEU A 373 40.64 27.74 -15.74
CA LEU A 373 40.71 28.52 -16.97
C LEU A 373 41.64 27.80 -17.95
N PRO A 374 41.34 27.86 -19.26
CA PRO A 374 42.27 27.42 -20.28
C PRO A 374 43.63 28.09 -20.06
N SER A 375 44.68 27.28 -19.92
CA SER A 375 46.06 27.74 -19.77
C SER A 375 46.91 27.42 -20.99
N GLU A 376 46.37 26.65 -21.94
CA GLU A 376 47.07 26.15 -23.12
C GLU A 376 46.13 26.10 -24.35
N SER A 377 46.69 26.28 -25.54
CA SER A 377 45.99 26.18 -26.83
C SER A 377 46.96 25.86 -27.96
N TYR A 378 46.46 25.46 -29.14
CA TYR A 378 47.34 25.10 -30.28
C TYR A 378 48.23 26.24 -30.74
N GLN A 379 47.76 27.48 -30.54
CA GLN A 379 48.50 28.70 -30.83
C GLN A 379 48.85 29.39 -29.52
N TRP A 380 50.12 29.78 -29.41
CA TRP A 380 50.62 30.63 -28.33
C TRP A 380 50.76 32.06 -28.84
N GLY A 381 50.41 33.05 -28.02
CA GLY A 381 50.40 34.47 -28.41
C GLY A 381 50.79 35.40 -27.26
N TYR A 382 51.23 36.61 -27.60
CA TYR A 382 51.75 37.61 -26.64
C TYR A 382 50.71 38.20 -25.68
N THR A 383 49.43 37.81 -25.77
CA THR A 383 48.31 38.40 -25.01
C THR A 383 47.95 37.65 -23.72
N GLY A 384 48.86 36.82 -23.18
CA GLY A 384 48.69 36.11 -21.91
C GLY A 384 47.60 35.03 -21.93
N TYR A 385 47.06 34.70 -20.75
CA TYR A 385 46.11 33.59 -20.58
C TYR A 385 44.81 33.75 -21.38
N ASP A 386 44.42 34.98 -21.74
CA ASP A 386 43.19 35.20 -22.52
C ASP A 386 43.21 34.60 -23.93
N ILE A 387 44.40 34.38 -24.52
CA ILE A 387 44.49 33.74 -25.84
C ILE A 387 43.93 32.31 -25.80
N HIS A 388 44.16 31.59 -24.70
CA HIS A 388 43.70 30.21 -24.52
C HIS A 388 42.19 30.16 -24.32
N VAL A 389 41.64 31.11 -23.56
CA VAL A 389 40.19 31.32 -23.42
C VAL A 389 39.56 31.56 -24.78
N LYS A 390 40.07 32.55 -25.52
CA LYS A 390 39.56 32.90 -26.84
C LYS A 390 39.60 31.73 -27.81
N ASN A 391 40.69 30.97 -27.83
CA ASN A 391 40.85 29.82 -28.71
C ASN A 391 39.89 28.67 -28.35
N ALA A 392 39.65 28.42 -27.06
CA ALA A 392 38.68 27.43 -26.62
C ALA A 392 37.24 27.84 -27.01
N GLN A 393 36.84 29.10 -26.79
CA GLN A 393 35.54 29.61 -27.22
C GLN A 393 35.37 29.51 -28.74
N ARG A 394 36.40 29.91 -29.50
CA ARG A 394 36.38 29.81 -30.97
C ARG A 394 36.19 28.37 -31.42
N GLU A 395 36.90 27.41 -30.81
CA GLU A 395 36.74 25.99 -31.13
C GLU A 395 35.32 25.52 -30.87
N TYR A 396 34.71 25.93 -29.74
CA TYR A 396 33.31 25.63 -29.44
C TYR A 396 32.36 26.13 -30.55
N TYR A 397 32.43 27.43 -30.89
CA TYR A 397 31.55 28.04 -31.88
C TYR A 397 31.79 27.59 -33.33
N ASN A 398 32.90 26.89 -33.61
CA ASN A 398 33.13 26.26 -34.92
C ASN A 398 32.22 25.03 -35.13
N TYR A 399 31.87 24.31 -34.05
CA TYR A 399 31.19 23.02 -34.14
C TYR A 399 29.81 22.99 -33.49
N PHE A 400 29.58 23.82 -32.48
CA PHE A 400 28.38 23.80 -31.64
C PHE A 400 27.63 25.13 -31.70
N THR A 401 26.34 25.07 -31.43
CA THR A 401 25.48 26.23 -31.28
C THR A 401 25.51 26.67 -29.82
N GLY A 402 25.87 27.93 -29.53
CA GLY A 402 25.76 28.49 -28.18
C GLY A 402 24.31 28.69 -27.73
N TYR A 403 24.11 28.97 -26.44
CA TYR A 403 22.78 29.26 -25.90
C TYR A 403 22.06 30.38 -26.66
N GLY A 404 20.80 30.16 -27.03
CA GLY A 404 20.00 31.12 -27.80
C GLY A 404 20.33 31.19 -29.30
N ALA A 405 21.21 30.33 -29.82
CA ALA A 405 21.64 30.29 -31.21
C ALA A 405 22.06 31.68 -31.77
N PRO A 406 23.04 32.35 -31.13
CA PRO A 406 23.42 33.70 -31.51
C PRO A 406 24.08 33.71 -32.89
N THR A 407 23.83 34.77 -33.67
CA THR A 407 24.51 35.00 -34.95
C THR A 407 25.90 35.62 -34.77
N GLN A 408 26.12 36.30 -33.63
CA GLN A 408 27.38 36.95 -33.27
C GLN A 408 27.68 36.73 -31.80
N VAL A 409 28.95 36.51 -31.47
CA VAL A 409 29.42 36.35 -30.10
C VAL A 409 30.75 37.05 -29.89
N THR A 410 30.94 37.60 -28.71
CA THR A 410 32.24 38.13 -28.28
C THR A 410 33.00 37.02 -27.55
N ILE A 411 34.20 36.72 -28.04
CA ILE A 411 35.13 35.74 -27.46
C ILE A 411 36.38 36.48 -26.96
N GLY A 412 37.09 35.90 -25.98
CA GLY A 412 38.19 36.56 -25.27
C GLY A 412 37.73 37.68 -24.34
N GLY A 413 38.68 38.42 -23.78
CA GLY A 413 38.45 39.50 -22.82
C GLY A 413 38.05 39.03 -21.42
N ILE A 414 38.33 37.77 -21.07
CA ILE A 414 38.01 37.16 -19.79
C ILE A 414 39.28 36.84 -19.01
N GLY A 415 40.26 36.22 -19.66
CA GLY A 415 41.53 35.82 -19.06
C GLY A 415 42.46 37.00 -18.80
N TYR A 416 43.56 36.73 -18.09
CA TYR A 416 44.58 37.74 -17.82
C TYR A 416 45.24 38.23 -19.13
N ASN A 417 45.31 39.56 -19.28
CA ASN A 417 45.98 40.23 -20.38
C ASN A 417 47.16 41.07 -19.84
N PRO A 418 48.42 40.72 -20.18
CA PRO A 418 49.61 41.44 -19.72
C PRO A 418 49.74 42.83 -20.34
N ASN A 419 49.00 43.15 -21.41
CA ASN A 419 48.98 44.47 -22.03
C ASN A 419 47.54 45.01 -22.12
N PRO A 420 47.06 45.74 -21.10
CA PRO A 420 45.68 46.23 -21.04
C PRO A 420 45.33 47.22 -22.18
N ASN A 421 46.30 47.73 -22.92
CA ASN A 421 46.07 48.61 -24.07
C ASN A 421 45.66 47.85 -25.35
N ILE A 422 45.74 46.52 -25.35
CA ILE A 422 45.31 45.67 -26.47
C ILE A 422 44.07 44.91 -26.03
N SER A 423 42.90 45.21 -26.62
CA SER A 423 41.71 44.38 -26.41
C SER A 423 41.97 42.98 -26.95
N THR A 424 41.81 41.98 -26.11
CA THR A 424 41.89 40.58 -26.51
C THR A 424 40.53 40.00 -26.89
N ALA A 425 39.44 40.73 -26.56
CA ALA A 425 38.08 40.43 -26.97
C ALA A 425 37.89 40.68 -28.46
N GLU A 426 37.18 39.76 -29.12
CA GLU A 426 36.90 39.76 -30.54
C GLU A 426 35.45 39.32 -30.78
N THR A 427 34.69 40.09 -31.56
CA THR A 427 33.37 39.66 -32.01
C THR A 427 33.49 38.84 -33.29
N ILE A 428 33.03 37.59 -33.24
CA ILE A 428 33.01 36.67 -34.38
C ILE A 428 31.59 36.45 -34.88
N GLN A 429 31.44 36.18 -36.17
CA GLN A 429 30.22 35.59 -36.69
C GLN A 429 30.20 34.11 -36.32
N VAL A 430 29.11 33.65 -35.72
CA VAL A 430 28.92 32.22 -35.43
C VAL A 430 28.61 31.52 -36.75
N ASN A 431 29.10 30.29 -36.91
CA ASN A 431 28.76 29.48 -38.06
C ASN A 431 27.23 29.26 -38.08
N ASN A 432 26.53 29.78 -39.10
CA ASN A 432 25.08 29.67 -39.23
C ASN A 432 24.58 28.22 -39.45
N ASN A 433 25.48 27.28 -39.73
CA ASN A 433 25.16 25.85 -39.82
C ASN A 433 26.27 25.01 -39.17
N PRO A 434 26.37 25.05 -37.83
CA PRO A 434 27.42 24.33 -37.11
C PRO A 434 27.23 22.82 -37.28
N ARG A 435 28.34 22.09 -37.38
CA ARG A 435 28.35 20.66 -37.72
C ARG A 435 27.50 19.81 -36.77
N TYR A 436 27.42 20.21 -35.50
CA TYR A 436 26.69 19.50 -34.45
C TYR A 436 25.66 20.42 -33.78
N LYS A 437 24.84 21.10 -34.60
CA LYS A 437 23.88 22.13 -34.15
C LYS A 437 22.86 21.66 -33.09
N ASP A 438 22.48 20.38 -33.12
CA ASP A 438 21.45 19.78 -32.26
C ASP A 438 22.06 19.10 -31.01
N THR A 439 23.37 19.19 -30.80
CA THR A 439 24.06 18.62 -29.64
C THR A 439 23.84 19.47 -28.41
N LYS A 440 23.43 18.85 -27.30
CA LYS A 440 23.42 19.48 -25.98
C LYS A 440 24.80 19.41 -25.36
N PHE A 441 25.39 20.56 -25.07
CA PHE A 441 26.73 20.70 -24.50
C PHE A 441 26.61 21.27 -23.09
N TYR A 442 26.87 20.43 -22.11
CA TYR A 442 26.96 20.80 -20.69
C TYR A 442 28.41 21.14 -20.38
N SER A 443 28.66 22.31 -19.78
CA SER A 443 29.93 22.61 -19.11
C SER A 443 29.70 22.57 -17.59
N VAL A 444 30.61 21.93 -16.85
CA VAL A 444 30.51 21.81 -15.39
C VAL A 444 31.78 22.31 -14.73
N GLY A 445 31.63 23.17 -13.73
CA GLY A 445 32.72 23.82 -12.99
C GLY A 445 32.83 23.38 -11.53
N LEU A 446 34.03 22.99 -11.08
CA LEU A 446 34.34 22.71 -9.67
C LEU A 446 35.63 23.40 -9.23
N PHE A 447 35.53 24.50 -8.50
CA PHE A 447 36.68 25.36 -8.19
C PHE A 447 36.95 25.39 -6.69
N THR A 448 37.75 24.45 -6.19
CA THR A 448 38.26 24.46 -4.80
C THR A 448 39.39 25.47 -4.67
N ASN A 449 39.39 26.26 -3.58
CA ASN A 449 40.50 27.15 -3.21
C ASN A 449 40.93 28.22 -4.25
N ALA A 450 40.10 28.53 -5.24
CA ALA A 450 40.36 29.58 -6.22
C ALA A 450 40.14 30.99 -5.64
N SER A 451 40.90 31.98 -6.12
CA SER A 451 40.64 33.40 -5.80
C SER A 451 39.33 33.88 -6.43
N GLU A 452 38.74 34.97 -5.90
CA GLU A 452 37.49 35.51 -6.45
C GLU A 452 37.62 35.94 -7.92
N SER A 453 38.80 36.40 -8.32
CA SER A 453 39.10 36.72 -9.72
C SER A 453 39.07 35.46 -10.60
N GLU A 454 39.79 34.41 -10.22
CA GLU A 454 39.83 33.15 -10.99
C GLU A 454 38.45 32.51 -11.08
N LYS A 455 37.68 32.54 -9.99
CA LYS A 455 36.28 32.07 -9.96
C LYS A 455 35.42 32.82 -10.97
N SER A 456 35.44 34.16 -10.92
CA SER A 456 34.66 35.00 -11.81
C SER A 456 35.03 34.77 -13.27
N GLN A 457 36.32 34.73 -13.57
CA GLN A 457 36.82 34.46 -14.92
C GLN A 457 36.39 33.08 -15.41
N ALA A 458 36.52 32.04 -14.58
CA ALA A 458 36.19 30.69 -14.99
C ALA A 458 34.69 30.47 -15.18
N VAL A 459 33.84 31.03 -14.31
CA VAL A 459 32.38 31.04 -14.51
C VAL A 459 32.02 31.81 -15.79
N ASN A 460 32.64 32.97 -16.02
CA ASN A 460 32.41 33.77 -17.22
C ASN A 460 32.87 33.08 -18.50
N PHE A 461 33.88 32.22 -18.42
CA PHE A 461 34.30 31.37 -19.53
C PHE A 461 33.37 30.18 -19.73
N LEU A 462 33.17 29.33 -18.71
CA LEU A 462 32.42 28.07 -18.86
C LEU A 462 30.98 28.31 -19.32
N LYS A 463 30.30 29.35 -18.79
CA LYS A 463 28.94 29.69 -19.22
C LYS A 463 28.81 30.02 -20.72
N THR A 464 29.92 30.33 -21.39
CA THR A 464 29.96 30.67 -22.84
C THR A 464 30.21 29.47 -23.75
N ILE A 465 30.59 28.31 -23.19
CA ILE A 465 30.85 27.07 -23.92
C ILE A 465 29.83 25.98 -23.56
N GLN A 466 28.57 26.38 -23.43
CA GLN A 466 27.42 25.51 -23.17
C GLN A 466 26.16 26.05 -23.88
N ASN A 467 25.15 25.20 -24.02
CA ASN A 467 23.88 25.56 -24.68
C ASN A 467 22.61 24.98 -24.03
N VAL A 468 22.70 24.60 -22.77
CA VAL A 468 21.65 23.88 -22.03
C VAL A 468 20.88 24.77 -21.05
N VAL A 469 21.47 25.89 -20.62
CA VAL A 469 20.87 26.84 -19.68
C VAL A 469 21.19 28.27 -20.07
N ASP A 470 20.33 29.21 -19.70
CA ASP A 470 20.66 30.64 -19.79
C ASP A 470 21.98 30.93 -19.06
N PRO A 471 22.95 31.63 -19.69
CA PRO A 471 24.20 32.04 -19.05
C PRO A 471 24.03 32.76 -17.70
N SER A 472 22.90 33.41 -17.42
CA SER A 472 22.63 34.02 -16.11
C SER A 472 22.36 33.00 -14.99
N GLU A 473 21.79 31.85 -15.32
CA GLU A 473 21.47 30.76 -14.37
C GLU A 473 22.62 29.75 -14.22
N TYR A 474 23.62 29.81 -15.11
CA TYR A 474 24.72 28.84 -15.15
C TYR A 474 25.41 28.63 -13.79
N LYS A 475 25.68 29.73 -13.08
CA LYS A 475 26.40 29.72 -11.80
C LYS A 475 25.67 28.90 -10.74
N ASP A 476 24.34 28.89 -10.79
CA ASP A 476 23.51 28.24 -9.78
C ASP A 476 23.30 26.75 -10.10
N LYS A 477 23.36 26.35 -11.37
CA LYS A 477 23.12 24.96 -11.81
C LYS A 477 24.36 24.11 -12.03
N TYR A 478 25.40 24.64 -12.69
CA TYR A 478 26.53 23.82 -13.17
C TYR A 478 27.89 24.25 -12.61
N TYR A 479 27.88 25.03 -11.53
CA TYR A 479 29.10 25.46 -10.84
C TYR A 479 28.99 25.19 -9.34
N THR A 480 30.08 24.73 -8.72
CA THR A 480 30.17 24.62 -7.26
C THR A 480 31.61 24.78 -6.77
N GLN A 481 31.76 25.16 -5.49
CA GLN A 481 33.02 25.12 -4.75
C GLN A 481 33.05 23.95 -3.74
N ASP A 482 31.91 23.28 -3.55
CA ASP A 482 31.78 22.16 -2.63
C ASP A 482 31.98 20.84 -3.36
N LEU A 483 33.03 20.12 -2.97
CA LEU A 483 33.37 18.78 -3.47
C LEU A 483 32.24 17.76 -3.28
N ASN A 484 31.32 17.96 -2.33
CA ASN A 484 30.22 17.04 -2.08
C ASN A 484 29.00 17.34 -2.99
N SER A 485 28.83 18.60 -3.39
CA SER A 485 27.74 19.04 -4.26
C SER A 485 27.88 18.60 -5.72
N ILE A 486 29.10 18.27 -6.19
CA ILE A 486 29.35 17.88 -7.59
C ILE A 486 28.54 16.65 -8.02
N ASN A 487 28.27 15.72 -7.09
CA ASN A 487 27.47 14.54 -7.40
C ASN A 487 26.01 14.90 -7.65
N GLY A 488 25.48 15.93 -6.98
CA GLY A 488 24.14 16.47 -7.23
C GLY A 488 24.03 17.01 -8.66
N ILE A 489 24.97 17.85 -9.08
CA ILE A 489 25.01 18.42 -10.43
C ILE A 489 25.04 17.31 -11.51
N PHE A 490 25.90 16.30 -11.34
CA PHE A 490 25.97 15.18 -12.27
C PHE A 490 24.70 14.32 -12.27
N ASN A 491 24.03 14.19 -11.11
CA ASN A 491 22.72 13.54 -11.04
C ASN A 491 21.66 14.34 -11.80
N ASP A 492 21.61 15.66 -11.64
CA ASP A 492 20.66 16.54 -12.33
C ASP A 492 20.85 16.44 -13.85
N ILE A 493 22.09 16.54 -14.34
CA ILE A 493 22.42 16.34 -15.76
C ILE A 493 21.99 14.94 -16.21
N SER A 494 22.26 13.91 -15.42
CA SER A 494 21.85 12.54 -15.78
C SER A 494 20.33 12.40 -15.90
N ASN A 495 19.58 13.09 -15.05
CA ASN A 495 18.12 13.10 -15.05
C ASN A 495 17.57 13.89 -16.23
N GLU A 496 18.11 15.08 -16.51
CA GLU A 496 17.76 15.85 -17.71
C GLU A 496 18.01 15.07 -19.00
N ILE A 497 19.15 14.38 -19.12
CA ILE A 497 19.45 13.55 -20.29
C ILE A 497 18.41 12.43 -20.38
N LYS A 498 18.15 11.71 -19.29
CA LYS A 498 17.14 10.64 -19.23
C LYS A 498 15.77 11.08 -19.67
N GLU A 499 15.29 12.24 -19.20
CA GLU A 499 13.99 12.79 -19.61
C GLU A 499 13.89 13.00 -21.12
N ASN A 500 15.01 13.32 -21.78
CA ASN A 500 15.04 13.54 -23.22
C ASN A 500 15.16 12.25 -24.06
N ILE A 501 15.57 11.13 -23.46
CA ILE A 501 15.92 9.90 -24.19
C ILE A 501 15.07 8.68 -23.82
N ASN A 502 14.52 8.65 -22.60
CA ASN A 502 13.74 7.53 -22.12
C ASN A 502 12.28 7.64 -22.60
N ALA A 503 11.71 6.50 -22.95
CA ALA A 503 10.27 6.43 -23.14
C ALA A 503 9.57 6.68 -21.79
N SER A 504 8.51 7.49 -21.79
CA SER A 504 7.64 7.66 -20.63
C SER A 504 6.37 6.84 -20.82
N VAL A 505 5.88 6.27 -19.74
CA VAL A 505 4.53 5.69 -19.66
C VAL A 505 3.48 6.80 -19.51
N ALA A 506 3.82 7.84 -18.76
CA ALA A 506 3.00 9.03 -18.53
C ALA A 506 3.88 10.24 -18.25
N LYS A 507 3.45 11.44 -18.66
CA LYS A 507 4.16 12.71 -18.41
C LYS A 507 3.39 13.58 -17.42
N GLU A 508 4.10 14.43 -16.68
CA GLU A 508 3.49 15.41 -15.74
C GLU A 508 2.46 14.77 -14.79
N SER A 509 2.77 13.58 -14.28
CA SER A 509 1.84 12.76 -13.51
C SER A 509 1.67 13.31 -12.09
N VAL A 510 0.43 13.42 -11.65
CA VAL A 510 0.02 13.84 -10.32
C VAL A 510 -0.95 12.81 -9.76
N ILE A 511 -0.63 12.24 -8.60
CA ILE A 511 -1.51 11.34 -7.86
C ILE A 511 -2.14 12.13 -6.71
N HIS A 512 -3.46 12.10 -6.60
CA HIS A 512 -4.21 12.74 -5.52
C HIS A 512 -5.09 11.70 -4.84
N ASP A 513 -5.05 11.66 -3.51
CA ASP A 513 -5.76 10.69 -2.69
C ASP A 513 -6.44 11.39 -1.52
N ILE A 514 -7.76 11.19 -1.41
CA ILE A 514 -8.59 11.64 -0.30
C ILE A 514 -8.89 10.41 0.56
N VAL A 515 -8.28 10.36 1.74
CA VAL A 515 -8.45 9.27 2.71
C VAL A 515 -9.84 9.34 3.33
N SER A 516 -10.45 8.19 3.61
CA SER A 516 -11.80 8.15 4.19
C SER A 516 -11.84 8.80 5.57
N LYS A 517 -13.02 9.29 5.97
CA LYS A 517 -13.22 10.04 7.22
C LYS A 517 -12.76 9.31 8.49
N GLU A 518 -12.69 7.98 8.46
CA GLU A 518 -12.27 7.09 9.54
C GLU A 518 -10.76 7.10 9.82
N PHE A 519 -9.94 7.61 8.89
CA PHE A 519 -8.47 7.55 9.00
C PHE A 519 -7.79 8.92 8.91
N ASN A 520 -6.63 9.04 9.56
CA ASN A 520 -5.66 10.12 9.37
C ASN A 520 -4.46 9.61 8.56
N ILE A 521 -3.80 10.50 7.83
CA ILE A 521 -2.51 10.21 7.21
C ILE A 521 -1.41 10.27 8.28
N VAL A 522 -0.55 9.25 8.33
CA VAL A 522 0.61 9.24 9.22
C VAL A 522 1.70 10.12 8.60
N ASP A 523 2.06 11.19 9.31
CA ASP A 523 3.02 12.18 8.83
C ASP A 523 4.38 11.52 8.47
N LYS A 524 4.95 11.94 7.34
CA LYS A 524 6.26 11.50 6.81
C LYS A 524 6.42 9.98 6.64
N SER A 525 5.32 9.24 6.50
CA SER A 525 5.33 7.79 6.25
C SER A 525 5.50 7.41 4.78
N TRP A 526 5.58 8.39 3.88
CA TRP A 526 5.52 8.12 2.44
C TRP A 526 6.86 7.70 1.84
N LYS A 527 6.78 6.84 0.82
CA LYS A 527 7.90 6.38 0.01
C LYS A 527 7.47 6.26 -1.44
N ILE A 528 8.37 6.64 -2.36
CA ILE A 528 8.13 6.57 -3.80
C ILE A 528 9.24 5.73 -4.41
N THR A 529 8.86 4.69 -5.14
CA THR A 529 9.82 3.81 -5.80
C THR A 529 9.43 3.53 -7.25
N ASP A 530 10.38 3.07 -8.04
CA ASP A 530 10.05 2.35 -9.27
C ASP A 530 9.45 0.97 -8.96
N LEU A 531 9.14 0.19 -10.00
CA LEU A 531 8.55 -1.15 -9.85
C LEU A 531 9.52 -2.18 -9.25
N ASP A 532 10.83 -1.97 -9.38
CA ASP A 532 11.89 -2.85 -8.86
C ASP A 532 12.30 -2.46 -7.42
N GLY A 533 11.72 -1.39 -6.86
CA GLY A 533 11.91 -0.95 -5.48
C GLY A 533 13.02 0.08 -5.28
N ASN A 534 13.60 0.62 -6.36
CA ASN A 534 14.56 1.71 -6.27
C ASN A 534 13.83 3.01 -5.93
N GLU A 535 14.37 3.77 -4.98
CA GLU A 535 13.75 5.00 -4.52
C GLU A 535 13.83 6.11 -5.59
N ILE A 536 12.70 6.77 -5.84
CA ILE A 536 12.61 7.92 -6.72
C ILE A 536 12.57 9.16 -5.82
N GLN A 537 13.65 9.93 -5.85
CA GLN A 537 13.73 11.18 -5.12
C GLN A 537 12.88 12.23 -5.82
N ILE A 538 11.87 12.77 -5.12
CA ILE A 538 11.13 13.95 -5.55
C ILE A 538 11.31 15.08 -4.52
N PRO A 539 11.32 16.35 -4.94
CA PRO A 539 11.43 17.47 -4.04
C PRO A 539 10.33 17.46 -2.95
N PRO A 540 10.63 17.77 -1.68
CA PRO A 540 9.64 17.75 -0.60
C PRO A 540 8.38 18.59 -0.88
N GLU A 541 8.52 19.71 -1.58
CA GLU A 541 7.42 20.61 -1.99
C GLU A 541 6.45 19.98 -3.00
N ASN A 542 6.82 18.85 -3.61
CA ASN A 542 5.98 18.08 -4.51
C ASN A 542 5.08 17.08 -3.79
N ILE A 543 5.17 17.01 -2.46
CA ILE A 543 4.30 16.20 -1.61
C ILE A 543 3.50 17.16 -0.72
N VAL A 544 2.18 17.20 -0.92
CA VAL A 544 1.29 18.13 -0.22
C VAL A 544 0.27 17.32 0.57
N VAL A 545 0.30 17.46 1.90
CA VAL A 545 -0.72 16.91 2.80
C VAL A 545 -1.56 18.06 3.32
N SER A 546 -2.89 17.92 3.25
CA SER A 546 -3.83 18.94 3.72
C SER A 546 -5.17 18.33 4.13
N LYS A 547 -6.14 19.17 4.49
CA LYS A 547 -7.51 18.76 4.77
C LYS A 547 -8.46 19.42 3.77
N ASN A 548 -9.39 18.63 3.23
CA ASN A 548 -10.40 19.15 2.33
C ASN A 548 -11.50 19.92 3.08
N SER A 549 -12.48 20.45 2.35
CA SER A 549 -13.62 21.21 2.91
C SER A 549 -14.52 20.41 3.86
N LYS A 550 -14.45 19.07 3.85
CA LYS A 550 -15.16 18.16 4.75
C LYS A 550 -14.31 17.75 5.97
N GLY A 551 -13.07 18.21 6.08
CA GLY A 551 -12.13 17.84 7.14
C GLY A 551 -11.52 16.44 6.97
N GLU A 552 -11.61 15.86 5.78
CA GLU A 552 -10.93 14.61 5.41
C GLU A 552 -9.49 14.91 5.00
N ASP A 553 -8.56 14.01 5.34
CA ASP A 553 -7.16 14.17 4.99
C ASP A 553 -6.96 13.86 3.50
N GLU A 554 -6.20 14.72 2.82
CA GLU A 554 -5.83 14.52 1.43
C GLU A 554 -4.32 14.66 1.22
N ILE A 555 -3.79 13.87 0.29
CA ILE A 555 -2.38 13.87 -0.08
C ILE A 555 -2.22 13.90 -1.59
N THR A 556 -1.31 14.76 -2.04
CA THR A 556 -0.97 14.93 -3.46
C THR A 556 0.51 14.68 -3.67
N PHE A 557 0.83 13.84 -4.65
CA PHE A 557 2.18 13.56 -5.10
C PHE A 557 2.36 14.04 -6.54
N LYS A 558 3.20 15.06 -6.74
CA LYS A 558 3.63 15.50 -8.08
C LYS A 558 4.83 14.65 -8.52
N ILE A 559 4.54 13.53 -9.16
CA ILE A 559 5.54 12.53 -9.57
C ILE A 559 6.35 13.01 -10.78
N GLY A 560 5.73 13.77 -11.69
CA GLY A 560 6.36 14.13 -12.95
C GLY A 560 6.31 12.99 -13.96
N ASN A 561 7.41 12.71 -14.66
CA ASN A 561 7.42 11.70 -15.71
C ASN A 561 7.55 10.28 -15.13
N ILE A 562 6.61 9.39 -15.45
CA ILE A 562 6.70 7.97 -15.15
C ILE A 562 7.49 7.30 -16.29
N ILE A 563 8.68 6.82 -15.98
CA ILE A 563 9.65 6.33 -16.98
C ILE A 563 9.43 4.84 -17.28
N ALA A 564 9.58 4.46 -18.56
CA ALA A 564 9.65 3.07 -19.01
C ALA A 564 11.12 2.64 -19.15
N ASN A 565 11.60 1.90 -18.15
CA ASN A 565 13.01 1.56 -17.95
C ASN A 565 13.31 0.05 -18.01
N LYS A 566 12.31 -0.79 -18.31
CA LYS A 566 12.43 -2.26 -18.30
C LYS A 566 12.06 -2.83 -19.65
N LYS A 567 12.86 -3.74 -20.19
CA LYS A 567 12.53 -4.45 -21.42
C LYS A 567 11.70 -5.70 -21.10
N ALA A 568 10.47 -5.76 -21.59
CA ALA A 568 9.66 -6.98 -21.54
C ALA A 568 10.18 -8.01 -22.56
N GLY A 569 9.86 -9.30 -22.35
CA GLY A 569 10.31 -10.39 -23.24
C GLY A 569 9.87 -10.26 -24.70
N ASN A 570 8.84 -9.44 -24.96
CA ASN A 570 8.37 -9.07 -26.30
C ASN A 570 9.13 -7.89 -26.94
N GLY A 571 10.15 -7.36 -26.27
CA GLY A 571 10.98 -6.26 -26.74
C GLY A 571 10.45 -4.85 -26.42
N LYS A 572 9.24 -4.71 -25.87
CA LYS A 572 8.68 -3.40 -25.47
C LYS A 572 9.29 -2.88 -24.17
N LEU A 573 9.39 -1.56 -24.07
CA LEU A 573 9.78 -0.90 -22.82
C LEU A 573 8.56 -0.76 -21.90
N THR A 574 8.70 -1.18 -20.65
CA THR A 574 7.70 -1.06 -19.58
C THR A 574 8.30 -0.33 -18.40
N GLY A 575 7.46 0.25 -17.56
CA GLY A 575 7.88 0.86 -16.31
C GLY A 575 6.69 1.32 -15.49
N GLY A 576 6.97 2.02 -14.40
CA GLY A 576 5.93 2.43 -13.47
C GLY A 576 6.50 3.02 -12.18
N VAL A 577 5.58 3.50 -11.36
CA VAL A 577 5.83 4.08 -10.04
C VAL A 577 4.95 3.40 -9.00
N LYS A 578 5.49 3.24 -7.80
CA LYS A 578 4.76 2.87 -6.58
C LYS A 578 4.89 4.01 -5.58
N VAL A 579 3.76 4.51 -5.12
CA VAL A 579 3.68 5.46 -4.01
C VAL A 579 3.07 4.72 -2.84
N SER A 580 3.73 4.73 -1.69
CA SER A 580 3.20 4.13 -0.47
C SER A 580 3.21 5.13 0.68
N PHE A 581 2.20 5.07 1.56
CA PHE A 581 2.13 5.85 2.80
C PHE A 581 1.26 5.12 3.82
N ASP A 582 1.39 5.44 5.10
CA ASP A 582 0.60 4.81 6.16
C ASP A 582 -0.59 5.69 6.57
N ILE A 583 -1.71 5.03 6.89
CA ILE A 583 -2.88 5.64 7.51
C ILE A 583 -3.16 4.98 8.87
N SER A 584 -3.75 5.74 9.80
CA SER A 584 -4.15 5.26 11.13
C SER A 584 -5.60 5.65 11.41
N THR A 585 -6.30 4.90 12.27
CA THR A 585 -7.68 5.26 12.63
C THR A 585 -7.72 6.58 13.38
N LYS A 586 -8.70 7.45 13.07
CA LYS A 586 -8.87 8.73 13.79
C LYS A 586 -9.28 8.50 15.24
N ASP A 587 -10.14 7.51 15.44
CA ASP A 587 -10.60 7.05 16.74
C ASP A 587 -9.92 5.72 17.05
N SER A 588 -9.25 5.67 18.21
CA SER A 588 -8.48 4.51 18.67
C SER A 588 -9.37 3.34 19.12
N TYR A 589 -10.68 3.58 19.29
CA TYR A 589 -11.71 2.61 19.65
C TYR A 589 -12.56 2.15 18.47
N PHE A 590 -12.44 2.79 17.31
CA PHE A 590 -13.22 2.44 16.14
C PHE A 590 -12.87 1.03 15.64
N GLY A 591 -13.91 0.25 15.32
CA GLY A 591 -13.81 -1.07 14.72
C GLY A 591 -14.87 -1.22 13.63
N GLY A 592 -14.62 -2.11 12.68
CA GLY A 592 -15.52 -2.29 11.54
C GLY A 592 -14.97 -3.21 10.49
N GLU A 593 -15.87 -3.80 9.71
CA GLU A 593 -15.53 -4.66 8.57
C GLU A 593 -15.67 -3.88 7.27
N LYS A 594 -14.79 -4.17 6.30
CA LYS A 594 -14.79 -3.62 4.95
C LYS A 594 -14.81 -2.09 4.92
N ILE A 595 -14.04 -1.46 5.80
CA ILE A 595 -13.94 -0.01 5.88
C ILE A 595 -13.10 0.50 4.70
N PRO A 596 -13.65 1.34 3.81
CA PRO A 596 -12.90 1.87 2.67
C PRO A 596 -11.76 2.76 3.16
N THR A 597 -10.57 2.60 2.59
CA THR A 597 -9.40 3.40 2.96
C THR A 597 -9.38 4.79 2.33
N ASN A 598 -10.13 5.01 1.26
CA ASN A 598 -10.25 6.29 0.57
C ASN A 598 -11.65 6.62 0.11
N ALA A 599 -11.98 7.91 0.19
CA ALA A 599 -13.16 8.49 -0.42
C ALA A 599 -13.00 8.58 -1.94
N ASN A 600 -11.85 9.09 -2.42
CA ASN A 600 -11.47 9.19 -3.82
C ASN A 600 -9.95 9.06 -3.97
N ALA A 601 -9.47 8.45 -5.05
CA ALA A 601 -8.06 8.49 -5.41
C ALA A 601 -7.93 8.50 -6.92
N GLU A 602 -7.13 9.41 -7.47
CA GLU A 602 -7.00 9.63 -8.91
C GLU A 602 -5.55 9.90 -9.32
N ILE A 603 -5.26 9.65 -10.60
CA ILE A 603 -4.05 10.08 -11.27
C ILE A 603 -4.41 10.94 -12.47
N LYS A 604 -3.79 12.12 -12.55
CA LYS A 604 -3.83 13.03 -13.71
C LYS A 604 -2.48 13.04 -14.39
N TYR A 605 -2.45 12.93 -15.70
CA TYR A 605 -1.20 12.85 -16.47
C TYR A 605 -1.41 13.26 -17.92
N LYS A 606 -0.31 13.54 -18.63
CA LYS A 606 -0.30 13.74 -20.08
C LYS A 606 0.12 12.47 -20.80
N ASP A 607 -0.59 12.15 -21.86
CA ASP A 607 -0.25 11.05 -22.77
C ASP A 607 1.14 11.32 -23.39
N PRO A 608 2.08 10.38 -23.30
CA PRO A 608 3.46 10.61 -23.72
C PRO A 608 3.60 10.81 -25.24
N ILE A 609 2.64 10.34 -26.05
CA ILE A 609 2.68 10.38 -27.52
C ILE A 609 2.11 11.70 -28.04
N ASN A 610 0.88 12.04 -27.65
CA ASN A 610 0.16 13.20 -28.21
C ASN A 610 0.06 14.39 -27.25
N GLY A 611 0.50 14.24 -25.99
CA GLY A 611 0.49 15.31 -24.99
C GLY A 611 -0.90 15.65 -24.43
N SER A 612 -1.94 14.87 -24.75
CA SER A 612 -3.30 15.10 -24.24
C SER A 612 -3.42 14.81 -22.75
N ASP A 613 -4.19 15.62 -22.03
CA ASP A 613 -4.50 15.38 -20.62
C ASP A 613 -5.39 14.14 -20.46
N LYS A 614 -5.06 13.33 -19.45
CA LYS A 614 -5.71 12.07 -19.08
C LYS A 614 -5.93 12.03 -17.57
N GLU A 615 -6.98 11.34 -17.19
CA GLU A 615 -7.36 11.13 -15.80
C GLU A 615 -7.88 9.71 -15.61
N GLN A 616 -7.49 9.07 -14.51
CA GLN A 616 -7.99 7.76 -14.11
C GLN A 616 -8.19 7.71 -12.60
N VAL A 617 -9.20 6.96 -12.16
CA VAL A 617 -9.57 6.80 -10.75
C VAL A 617 -9.12 5.41 -10.28
N PHE A 618 -8.38 5.36 -9.18
CA PHE A 618 -7.94 4.11 -8.56
C PHE A 618 -9.12 3.37 -7.93
N ASN A 619 -8.99 2.05 -7.81
CA ASN A 619 -9.90 1.23 -7.00
C ASN A 619 -9.84 1.64 -5.51
N LYS A 620 -10.87 1.23 -4.76
CA LYS A 620 -11.03 1.54 -3.34
C LYS A 620 -10.77 0.30 -2.49
N PRO A 621 -9.55 0.09 -1.96
CA PRO A 621 -9.30 -1.01 -1.05
C PRO A 621 -10.01 -0.77 0.27
N VAL A 622 -10.47 -1.87 0.87
CA VAL A 622 -11.11 -1.90 2.18
C VAL A 622 -10.22 -2.62 3.18
N VAL A 623 -10.36 -2.28 4.46
CA VAL A 623 -9.66 -2.95 5.56
C VAL A 623 -10.64 -3.32 6.65
N ASP A 624 -10.35 -4.42 7.34
CA ASP A 624 -11.03 -4.79 8.57
C ASP A 624 -10.26 -4.23 9.76
N ILE A 625 -10.98 -3.56 10.64
CA ILE A 625 -10.47 -2.93 11.84
C ILE A 625 -11.04 -3.71 13.03
N PRO A 626 -10.20 -4.40 13.82
CA PRO A 626 -10.69 -5.17 14.95
C PRO A 626 -11.32 -4.24 15.98
N TYR A 627 -12.50 -4.63 16.48
CA TYR A 627 -13.11 -3.96 17.62
C TYR A 627 -12.21 -4.07 18.84
N GLN A 628 -12.15 -2.99 19.62
CA GLN A 628 -11.52 -3.07 20.93
C GLN A 628 -12.42 -3.91 21.84
N MET A 629 -11.85 -4.94 22.45
CA MET A 629 -12.57 -5.87 23.32
C MET A 629 -11.98 -5.84 24.72
N GLY A 630 -12.81 -6.21 25.69
CA GLY A 630 -12.41 -6.42 27.06
C GLY A 630 -13.25 -7.52 27.71
N LYS A 631 -12.94 -7.82 28.96
CA LYS A 631 -13.67 -8.83 29.75
C LYS A 631 -13.74 -8.40 31.21
N VAL A 632 -14.93 -8.46 31.79
CA VAL A 632 -15.08 -8.40 33.24
C VAL A 632 -15.39 -9.78 33.79
N THR A 633 -14.52 -10.28 34.66
CA THR A 633 -14.73 -11.51 35.43
C THR A 633 -15.27 -11.13 36.81
N ILE A 634 -16.41 -11.69 37.20
CA ILE A 634 -16.99 -11.48 38.53
C ILE A 634 -17.06 -12.81 39.26
N ARG A 635 -16.42 -12.87 40.42
CA ARG A 635 -16.45 -14.00 41.35
C ARG A 635 -17.28 -13.66 42.57
N LYS A 636 -18.23 -14.52 42.92
CA LYS A 636 -18.96 -14.48 44.18
C LYS A 636 -18.32 -15.45 45.17
N GLU A 637 -17.98 -14.98 46.36
CA GLU A 637 -17.48 -15.85 47.43
C GLU A 637 -18.38 -15.75 48.67
N ILE A 638 -18.81 -16.90 49.20
CA ILE A 638 -19.38 -16.96 50.53
C ILE A 638 -18.25 -17.21 51.50
N VAL A 639 -18.11 -16.37 52.51
CA VAL A 639 -17.02 -16.44 53.48
C VAL A 639 -17.56 -16.65 54.89
N LYS A 640 -16.80 -17.36 55.72
CA LYS A 640 -17.05 -17.55 57.14
C LYS A 640 -15.77 -17.35 57.94
N LYS A 641 -15.89 -16.91 59.19
CA LYS A 641 -14.74 -16.77 60.07
C LYS A 641 -14.23 -18.16 60.48
N ASP A 642 -12.92 -18.36 60.35
CA ASP A 642 -12.25 -19.54 60.90
C ASP A 642 -12.11 -19.44 62.43
N LYS A 643 -11.49 -20.45 63.05
CA LYS A 643 -11.26 -20.49 64.51
C LYS A 643 -10.40 -19.34 65.03
N ASN A 644 -9.65 -18.68 64.14
CA ASN A 644 -8.76 -17.56 64.44
C ASN A 644 -9.43 -16.21 64.11
N GLY A 645 -10.68 -16.20 63.65
CA GLY A 645 -11.43 -15.00 63.30
C GLY A 645 -11.18 -14.48 61.88
N ASN A 646 -10.37 -15.16 61.05
CA ASN A 646 -10.07 -14.76 59.68
C ASN A 646 -11.18 -15.22 58.72
N TRP A 647 -11.49 -14.41 57.72
CA TRP A 647 -12.43 -14.79 56.67
C TRP A 647 -11.81 -15.87 55.78
N THR A 648 -12.53 -16.98 55.63
CA THR A 648 -12.18 -18.10 54.75
C THR A 648 -13.37 -18.46 53.88
N VAL A 649 -13.13 -18.94 52.65
CA VAL A 649 -14.21 -19.33 51.73
C VAL A 649 -14.97 -20.53 52.32
N ALA A 650 -16.29 -20.38 52.42
CA ALA A 650 -17.19 -21.42 52.88
C ALA A 650 -17.27 -22.55 51.83
N LYS A 651 -17.53 -23.77 52.30
CA LYS A 651 -17.73 -24.91 51.38
C LYS A 651 -19.02 -24.72 50.58
N ASP A 652 -19.07 -25.29 49.40
CA ASP A 652 -20.27 -25.22 48.54
C ASP A 652 -21.53 -25.81 49.16
N SER A 653 -21.41 -26.73 50.13
CA SER A 653 -22.54 -27.24 50.91
C SER A 653 -23.16 -26.18 51.83
N ASP A 654 -22.37 -25.18 52.22
CA ASP A 654 -22.74 -24.12 53.17
C ASP A 654 -23.18 -22.85 52.41
N ALA A 655 -22.86 -22.77 51.11
CA ALA A 655 -23.38 -21.76 50.20
C ALA A 655 -24.68 -22.28 49.59
N ASN A 656 -25.83 -21.78 50.05
CA ASN A 656 -27.12 -22.14 49.46
C ASN A 656 -27.12 -21.80 47.95
N ARG A 657 -27.09 -22.84 47.11
CA ARG A 657 -27.02 -22.69 45.65
C ARG A 657 -28.33 -22.20 45.02
N ASN A 658 -29.39 -22.01 45.80
CA ASN A 658 -30.61 -21.38 45.33
C ASN A 658 -30.61 -19.86 45.49
N ASP A 659 -29.72 -19.31 46.32
CA ASP A 659 -29.65 -17.87 46.55
C ASP A 659 -28.88 -17.19 45.41
N ARG A 660 -29.45 -16.13 44.86
CA ARG A 660 -28.91 -15.36 43.74
C ARG A 660 -28.42 -14.00 44.21
N PHE A 661 -27.21 -13.65 43.82
CA PHE A 661 -26.57 -12.36 44.07
C PHE A 661 -26.52 -11.57 42.76
N SER A 662 -27.25 -10.47 42.71
CA SER A 662 -27.24 -9.58 41.54
C SER A 662 -26.14 -8.53 41.72
N ILE A 663 -25.04 -8.70 41.01
CA ILE A 663 -23.88 -7.80 41.05
C ILE A 663 -23.94 -6.91 39.81
N SER A 664 -23.87 -5.60 40.01
CA SER A 664 -24.00 -4.60 38.96
C SER A 664 -22.73 -3.77 38.82
N ILE A 665 -22.26 -3.61 37.59
CA ILE A 665 -21.23 -2.65 37.22
C ILE A 665 -21.94 -1.39 36.71
N LEU A 666 -21.64 -0.25 37.31
CA LEU A 666 -22.29 1.02 37.05
C LEU A 666 -21.34 1.99 36.38
N GLY A 667 -21.55 2.28 35.10
CA GLY A 667 -20.78 3.27 34.37
C GLY A 667 -21.51 4.60 34.30
N ASN A 668 -20.76 5.70 34.40
CA ASN A 668 -21.26 7.01 34.01
C ASN A 668 -20.43 7.53 32.85
N SER A 669 -21.06 7.75 31.70
CA SER A 669 -20.44 8.37 30.54
C SER A 669 -21.37 9.45 30.01
N GLY A 670 -20.95 10.71 30.17
CA GLY A 670 -21.78 11.87 29.83
C GLY A 670 -23.07 11.95 30.66
N SER A 671 -24.23 11.93 29.98
CA SER A 671 -25.58 12.00 30.60
C SER A 671 -26.30 10.66 30.70
N GLN A 672 -25.63 9.53 30.39
CA GLN A 672 -26.23 8.20 30.35
C GLN A 672 -25.61 7.30 31.44
N ASN A 673 -26.45 6.82 32.36
CA ASN A 673 -26.06 5.82 33.35
C ASN A 673 -26.18 4.43 32.73
N HIS A 674 -25.08 3.71 32.65
CA HIS A 674 -25.06 2.33 32.16
C HIS A 674 -24.99 1.38 33.35
N LYS A 675 -25.87 0.37 33.37
CA LYS A 675 -25.91 -0.66 34.43
C LYS A 675 -25.83 -2.05 33.80
N TYR A 676 -24.78 -2.78 34.14
CA TYR A 676 -24.57 -4.15 33.68
C TYR A 676 -24.68 -5.10 34.87
N THR A 677 -25.74 -5.89 34.92
CA THR A 677 -26.02 -6.79 36.04
C THR A 677 -25.79 -8.24 35.65
N VAL A 678 -25.07 -8.97 36.51
CA VAL A 678 -24.95 -10.43 36.44
C VAL A 678 -25.56 -11.05 37.69
N ASP A 679 -26.26 -12.16 37.52
CA ASP A 679 -26.75 -12.97 38.64
C ASP A 679 -25.81 -14.15 38.85
N LEU A 680 -25.30 -14.31 40.07
CA LEU A 680 -24.44 -15.43 40.45
C LEU A 680 -24.97 -16.13 41.70
N ASN A 681 -24.73 -17.43 41.79
CA ASN A 681 -24.87 -18.15 43.05
C ASN A 681 -23.58 -18.04 43.87
N GLY A 682 -23.66 -18.38 45.15
CA GLY A 682 -22.50 -18.40 46.03
C GLY A 682 -21.37 -19.29 45.49
N ASN A 683 -20.12 -18.84 45.64
CA ASN A 683 -18.89 -19.53 45.19
C ASN A 683 -18.77 -19.75 43.68
N MET A 684 -19.57 -19.06 42.85
CA MET A 684 -19.47 -19.13 41.39
C MET A 684 -18.71 -17.93 40.81
N GLU A 685 -18.22 -18.11 39.58
CA GLU A 685 -17.60 -17.09 38.77
C GLU A 685 -18.27 -17.03 37.40
N THR A 686 -18.36 -15.84 36.82
CA THR A 686 -18.75 -15.63 35.42
C THR A 686 -17.87 -14.58 34.76
N SER A 687 -17.81 -14.62 33.45
CA SER A 687 -17.12 -13.64 32.62
C SER A 687 -18.10 -13.00 31.65
N MET A 688 -18.06 -11.68 31.56
CA MET A 688 -18.81 -10.89 30.59
C MET A 688 -17.82 -10.23 29.62
N PRO A 689 -17.64 -10.78 28.41
CA PRO A 689 -16.91 -10.08 27.36
C PRO A 689 -17.71 -8.85 26.89
N PHE A 690 -16.99 -7.80 26.48
CA PHE A 690 -17.61 -6.57 26.01
C PHE A 690 -16.80 -5.92 24.90
N TYR A 691 -17.48 -5.14 24.07
CA TYR A 691 -16.84 -4.17 23.18
C TYR A 691 -16.56 -2.88 23.92
N LEU A 692 -15.41 -2.28 23.64
CA LEU A 692 -15.00 -1.02 24.22
C LEU A 692 -15.13 0.10 23.19
N ARG A 693 -15.72 1.21 23.61
CA ARG A 693 -15.90 2.40 22.77
C ARG A 693 -15.52 3.67 23.51
N GLY A 694 -15.09 4.69 22.79
CA GLY A 694 -15.05 6.06 23.31
C GLY A 694 -16.44 6.70 23.32
N GLU A 695 -16.55 7.88 23.94
CA GLU A 695 -17.83 8.60 24.08
C GLU A 695 -18.48 8.94 22.73
N LYS A 696 -17.65 9.26 21.72
CA LYS A 696 -18.07 9.68 20.37
C LYS A 696 -17.81 8.63 19.29
N THR A 697 -17.38 7.43 19.68
CA THR A 697 -17.08 6.36 18.73
C THR A 697 -18.36 5.93 18.01
N ASP A 698 -18.31 5.95 16.69
CA ASP A 698 -19.37 5.40 15.85
C ASP A 698 -19.34 3.87 15.93
N ILE A 699 -20.40 3.30 16.50
CA ILE A 699 -20.57 1.85 16.67
C ILE A 699 -21.53 1.24 15.64
N SER A 700 -22.04 2.03 14.69
CA SER A 700 -23.03 1.57 13.70
C SER A 700 -22.51 0.48 12.76
N SER A 701 -21.19 0.37 12.63
CA SER A 701 -20.49 -0.69 11.89
C SER A 701 -20.65 -2.07 12.55
N ASN A 702 -20.87 -2.13 13.86
CA ASN A 702 -20.96 -3.38 14.59
C ASN A 702 -22.37 -3.97 14.55
N LYS A 703 -22.47 -5.17 13.99
CA LYS A 703 -23.71 -5.94 13.90
C LYS A 703 -23.77 -7.09 14.90
N ASP A 704 -22.75 -7.24 15.75
CA ASP A 704 -22.76 -8.18 16.85
C ASP A 704 -23.47 -7.58 18.06
N PHE A 705 -24.62 -8.17 18.40
CA PHE A 705 -25.44 -7.82 19.56
C PHE A 705 -25.26 -8.81 20.72
N SER A 706 -24.31 -9.75 20.63
CA SER A 706 -24.03 -10.74 21.67
C SER A 706 -23.27 -10.15 22.87
N MET A 707 -22.56 -9.04 22.66
CA MET A 707 -21.74 -8.37 23.66
C MET A 707 -22.24 -6.95 23.92
N ASN A 708 -22.09 -6.51 25.17
CA ASN A 708 -22.40 -5.14 25.58
C ASN A 708 -21.28 -4.18 25.18
N TYR A 709 -21.59 -2.87 25.14
CA TYR A 709 -20.61 -1.81 24.93
C TYR A 709 -20.26 -1.09 26.22
N PHE A 710 -19.02 -1.23 26.67
CA PHE A 710 -18.47 -0.38 27.71
C PHE A 710 -17.95 0.89 27.07
N THR A 711 -18.35 2.03 27.62
CA THR A 711 -17.81 3.32 27.21
C THR A 711 -16.60 3.64 28.09
N GLU A 712 -15.50 4.08 27.53
CA GLU A 712 -14.32 4.48 28.30
C GLU A 712 -14.71 5.43 29.44
N GLY A 713 -14.26 5.14 30.66
CA GLY A 713 -14.60 5.94 31.83
C GLY A 713 -14.54 5.22 33.17
N LEU A 714 -15.11 5.85 34.20
CA LEU A 714 -15.14 5.36 35.57
C LEU A 714 -16.41 4.57 35.88
N TYR A 715 -16.23 3.45 36.59
CA TYR A 715 -17.27 2.49 36.92
C TYR A 715 -17.31 2.17 38.43
N GLY A 716 -18.51 2.03 38.98
CA GLY A 716 -18.79 1.54 40.34
C GLY A 716 -19.20 0.07 40.35
N VAL A 717 -19.17 -0.56 41.52
CA VAL A 717 -19.65 -1.94 41.74
C VAL A 717 -20.67 -1.96 42.87
N GLU A 718 -21.89 -2.40 42.54
CA GLU A 718 -22.99 -2.58 43.50
C GLU A 718 -23.44 -4.04 43.54
N GLU A 719 -24.02 -4.45 44.68
CA GLU A 719 -24.61 -5.77 44.84
C GLU A 719 -25.95 -5.64 45.56
N ILE A 720 -26.98 -6.32 45.07
CA ILE A 720 -28.20 -6.57 45.82
C ILE A 720 -27.97 -7.82 46.67
N VAL A 721 -27.84 -7.62 47.98
CA VAL A 721 -27.52 -8.69 48.95
C VAL A 721 -28.83 -9.36 49.39
N PRO A 722 -28.97 -10.69 49.22
CA PRO A 722 -30.13 -11.42 49.74
C PRO A 722 -30.21 -11.32 51.26
N MET A 723 -31.43 -11.34 51.82
CA MET A 723 -31.70 -11.10 53.25
C MET A 723 -30.95 -12.05 54.20
N ASN A 724 -30.57 -13.24 53.71
CA ASN A 724 -29.83 -14.24 54.49
C ASN A 724 -28.33 -13.92 54.64
N TYR A 725 -27.84 -12.90 53.94
CA TYR A 725 -26.42 -12.59 53.84
C TYR A 725 -26.13 -11.14 54.26
N GLU A 726 -24.89 -10.90 54.69
CA GLU A 726 -24.32 -9.58 54.85
C GLU A 726 -23.09 -9.42 53.96
N LYS A 727 -22.98 -8.28 53.26
CA LYS A 727 -21.83 -7.96 52.41
C LYS A 727 -20.60 -7.74 53.29
N VAL A 728 -19.52 -8.44 52.95
CA VAL A 728 -18.24 -8.32 53.68
C VAL A 728 -17.33 -7.32 52.96
N GLN A 729 -17.01 -7.55 51.68
CA GLN A 729 -16.09 -6.69 50.94
C GLN A 729 -16.17 -6.92 49.42
N VAL A 730 -15.85 -5.90 48.63
CA VAL A 730 -15.57 -6.01 47.19
C VAL A 730 -14.05 -5.86 46.99
N TRP A 731 -13.49 -6.73 46.17
CA TRP A 731 -12.08 -6.73 45.82
C TRP A 731 -11.90 -6.57 44.31
N ILE A 732 -10.89 -5.83 43.92
CA ILE A 732 -10.41 -5.73 42.54
C ILE A 732 -9.01 -6.32 42.49
N ASP A 733 -8.72 -6.99 41.38
CA ASP A 733 -7.37 -7.45 41.07
C ASP A 733 -6.54 -6.28 40.51
N GLU A 734 -5.49 -5.89 41.24
CA GLU A 734 -4.60 -4.79 40.86
C GLU A 734 -3.51 -5.22 39.88
N ASP A 735 -3.21 -6.53 39.81
CA ASP A 735 -2.15 -7.08 38.96
C ASP A 735 -2.73 -8.19 38.09
N THR A 736 -3.09 -7.84 36.86
CA THR A 736 -3.60 -8.78 35.86
C THR A 736 -2.49 -9.51 35.10
N SER A 737 -1.22 -9.38 35.51
CA SER A 737 -0.10 -10.11 34.91
C SER A 737 0.10 -11.48 35.57
N ASP A 738 0.58 -12.47 34.81
CA ASP A 738 0.59 -13.92 35.14
C ASP A 738 1.31 -14.35 36.44
N ASN A 739 1.85 -13.45 37.26
CA ASN A 739 2.66 -13.79 38.44
C ASN A 739 1.95 -13.66 39.80
N GLY A 740 0.63 -13.46 39.82
CA GLY A 740 -0.21 -13.69 40.99
C GLY A 740 -1.28 -12.63 41.19
N THR A 741 -2.50 -13.09 41.50
CA THR A 741 -3.66 -12.23 41.75
C THR A 741 -3.44 -11.36 42.99
N LYS A 742 -3.42 -10.03 42.83
CA LYS A 742 -3.27 -9.08 43.95
C LYS A 742 -4.61 -8.41 44.24
N TRP A 743 -5.34 -8.99 45.18
CA TRP A 743 -6.62 -8.46 45.61
C TRP A 743 -6.46 -7.22 46.51
N VAL A 744 -6.99 -6.10 46.05
CA VAL A 744 -7.13 -4.87 46.84
C VAL A 744 -8.60 -4.55 47.05
N LYS A 745 -8.95 -3.98 48.20
CA LYS A 745 -10.34 -3.61 48.47
C LYS A 745 -10.77 -2.53 47.50
N PHE A 746 -12.01 -2.61 47.02
CA PHE A 746 -12.51 -1.69 46.00
C PHE A 746 -12.51 -0.23 46.46
N GLU A 747 -12.89 0.03 47.72
CA GLU A 747 -12.81 1.36 48.35
C GLU A 747 -11.37 1.90 48.47
N GLU A 748 -10.39 0.99 48.43
CA GLU A 748 -8.97 1.30 48.49
C GLU A 748 -8.30 1.32 47.10
N TYR A 749 -9.04 0.99 46.04
CA TYR A 749 -8.53 0.87 44.67
C TYR A 749 -8.30 2.25 44.04
N VAL A 750 -7.20 2.38 43.31
CA VAL A 750 -6.82 3.60 42.59
C VAL A 750 -6.41 3.22 41.17
N ASN A 751 -7.07 3.78 40.15
CA ASN A 751 -6.87 3.42 38.75
C ASN A 751 -6.58 4.63 37.85
N ASP A 752 -6.06 5.72 38.43
CA ASP A 752 -5.72 6.93 37.69
C ASP A 752 -4.28 7.31 38.00
N LYS A 753 -3.43 7.28 36.96
CA LYS A 753 -2.01 7.65 37.00
C LYS A 753 -1.80 9.03 37.64
N GLU A 754 -2.69 9.98 37.36
CA GLU A 754 -2.59 11.36 37.84
C GLU A 754 -2.98 11.51 39.32
N ASN A 755 -3.87 10.64 39.82
CA ASN A 755 -4.31 10.64 41.23
C ASN A 755 -3.38 9.83 42.15
N ILE A 756 -2.72 8.78 41.62
CA ILE A 756 -1.65 8.04 42.31
C ILE A 756 -0.49 8.99 42.66
N GLU A 757 -0.10 9.85 41.72
CA GLU A 757 1.01 10.80 41.91
C GLU A 757 0.66 11.98 42.84
N LYS A 758 -0.63 12.26 43.05
CA LYS A 758 -1.12 13.43 43.82
C LYS A 758 -1.70 13.12 45.20
N ASN A 759 -1.66 11.86 45.67
CA ASN A 759 -2.15 11.44 47.00
C ASN A 759 -3.59 11.89 47.30
N LYS A 760 -4.46 11.94 46.29
CA LYS A 760 -5.88 12.29 46.47
C LYS A 760 -6.71 11.07 46.94
N ALA A 761 -7.86 11.35 47.57
CA ALA A 761 -8.70 10.34 48.23
C ALA A 761 -9.15 9.20 47.29
N ARG A 762 -9.17 7.98 47.84
CA ARG A 762 -9.63 6.75 47.20
C ARG A 762 -11.17 6.77 47.12
N ASP A 763 -11.74 6.66 45.91
CA ASP A 763 -13.17 6.95 45.64
C ASP A 763 -13.99 5.72 45.24
N GLY A 764 -13.45 4.50 45.34
CA GLY A 764 -14.20 3.27 45.00
C GLY A 764 -14.70 3.23 43.55
N LYS A 765 -13.83 3.57 42.60
CA LYS A 765 -14.13 3.58 41.15
C LYS A 765 -13.05 2.88 40.34
N LEU A 766 -13.49 2.21 39.28
CA LEU A 766 -12.68 1.45 38.34
C LEU A 766 -12.66 2.17 36.99
N PHE A 767 -11.50 2.55 36.48
CA PHE A 767 -11.37 3.00 35.09
C PHE A 767 -11.34 1.80 34.14
N ILE A 768 -12.24 1.79 33.15
CA ILE A 768 -12.23 0.83 32.05
C ILE A 768 -11.92 1.60 30.77
N GLY A 769 -10.85 1.20 30.08
CA GLY A 769 -10.33 1.87 28.89
C GLY A 769 -9.42 0.94 28.09
N LYS A 770 -8.85 1.41 26.97
CA LYS A 770 -8.12 0.54 26.02
C LYS A 770 -6.98 -0.24 26.68
N ASP A 771 -6.29 0.39 27.62
CA ASP A 771 -5.14 -0.19 28.31
C ASP A 771 -5.55 -0.97 29.58
N ASN A 772 -6.81 -0.81 30.04
CA ASN A 772 -7.37 -1.38 31.26
C ASN A 772 -8.74 -2.02 30.95
N ASN A 773 -8.76 -3.06 30.11
CA ASN A 773 -9.97 -3.69 29.58
C ASN A 773 -10.24 -5.11 30.10
N ASN A 774 -9.32 -5.70 30.87
CA ASN A 774 -9.48 -7.00 31.51
C ASN A 774 -9.57 -6.82 33.02
N ILE A 775 -10.77 -6.99 33.57
CA ILE A 775 -11.09 -6.65 34.96
C ILE A 775 -11.49 -7.91 35.72
N ASN A 776 -10.90 -8.16 36.89
CA ASN A 776 -11.35 -9.20 37.80
C ASN A 776 -11.92 -8.58 39.09
N ILE A 777 -13.16 -8.95 39.42
CA ILE A 777 -13.91 -8.45 40.58
C ILE A 777 -14.28 -9.64 41.45
N LYS A 778 -14.09 -9.51 42.76
CA LYS A 778 -14.51 -10.52 43.74
C LYS A 778 -15.38 -9.91 44.82
N VAL A 779 -16.57 -10.46 45.02
CA VAL A 779 -17.57 -9.95 45.97
C VAL A 779 -17.82 -10.99 47.05
N SER A 780 -17.39 -10.70 48.28
CA SER A 780 -17.47 -11.62 49.41
C SER A 780 -18.63 -11.29 50.35
N ASN A 781 -19.49 -12.26 50.66
CA ASN A 781 -20.58 -12.12 51.64
C ASN A 781 -20.53 -13.24 52.68
N THR A 782 -21.03 -12.98 53.88
CA THR A 782 -21.19 -14.00 54.94
C THR A 782 -22.65 -14.34 55.12
N LEU A 783 -22.96 -15.62 55.33
CA LEU A 783 -24.30 -16.06 55.73
C LEU A 783 -24.53 -15.61 57.19
N VAL A 784 -25.67 -14.96 57.45
CA VAL A 784 -26.05 -14.47 58.79
C VAL A 784 -27.42 -14.99 59.25
N ASN A 785 -28.19 -15.60 58.35
CA ASN A 785 -29.47 -16.22 58.68
C ASN A 785 -29.61 -17.58 58.00
N ASP A 786 -29.44 -18.66 58.78
CA ASP A 786 -29.51 -20.05 58.34
C ASP A 786 -30.85 -20.74 58.72
N MET A 787 -31.77 -20.02 59.39
CA MET A 787 -33.04 -20.54 59.85
C MET A 787 -34.23 -19.72 59.31
N PHE A 788 -35.15 -20.41 58.64
CA PHE A 788 -36.34 -19.91 57.96
C PHE A 788 -37.11 -18.72 58.64
N TRP A 789 -37.56 -17.77 57.81
CA TRP A 789 -38.67 -16.81 58.02
C TRP A 789 -38.73 -16.05 59.36
N GLN A 790 -37.63 -15.52 59.89
CA GLN A 790 -37.73 -14.52 60.96
C GLN A 790 -36.92 -13.27 60.66
N ASP A 791 -37.62 -12.14 60.80
CA ASP A 791 -37.11 -10.77 60.70
C ASP A 791 -35.94 -10.57 61.67
N LYS A 792 -35.04 -9.65 61.35
CA LYS A 792 -33.92 -9.34 62.26
C LYS A 792 -34.52 -8.84 63.60
N VAL A 793 -34.31 -9.64 64.66
CA VAL A 793 -34.62 -9.43 66.10
C VAL A 793 -35.90 -10.12 66.61
N TYR A 794 -35.75 -10.90 67.69
CA TYR A 794 -36.83 -11.50 68.50
C TYR A 794 -37.73 -10.40 69.08
N VAL A 795 -38.89 -10.15 68.47
CA VAL A 795 -39.98 -9.38 69.10
C VAL A 795 -41.28 -10.16 68.94
N GLU A 796 -41.93 -10.46 70.06
CA GLU A 796 -43.17 -11.22 70.14
C GLU A 796 -44.33 -10.43 69.50
N ASN A 797 -44.90 -10.94 68.40
CA ASN A 797 -46.03 -10.32 67.71
C ASN A 797 -47.34 -10.53 68.51
N LYS A 798 -47.81 -9.48 69.20
CA LYS A 798 -49.16 -9.44 69.77
C LYS A 798 -50.15 -8.95 68.71
N LEU A 799 -50.88 -9.90 68.11
CA LEU A 799 -52.02 -9.59 67.24
C LEU A 799 -53.20 -9.10 68.10
N LYS A 800 -53.60 -7.84 67.92
CA LYS A 800 -54.91 -7.32 68.33
C LYS A 800 -55.86 -7.44 67.15
N TYR A 801 -56.94 -8.18 67.33
CA TYR A 801 -58.11 -8.12 66.47
C TYR A 801 -58.97 -6.93 66.93
N ASP A 802 -59.25 -6.01 66.00
CA ASP A 802 -60.41 -5.11 66.08
C ASP A 802 -61.39 -5.50 64.96
#